data_AF-A0A939WD21-F1
#
_entry.id   AF-A0A939WD21-F1
#
_cell.length_a   1.000
_cell.length_b   1.000
_cell.length_c   1.000
_cell.angle_alpha   90.00
_cell.angle_beta   90.00
_cell.angle_gamma   90.00
#
_symmetry.space_group_name_H-M   'P 1'
#
loop_
_entity.id
_entity.type
_entity.pdbx_description
1 polymer ?
#
loop_
_entity_poly.entity_id
_entity_poly.type
_entity_poly.pdbx_seq_one_letter_code
_entity_poly.pdbx_strand_id
1 'polypeptide(L)'
;MTYTAWAKMREVNRQRFGKDVGPFEPALYVKESGMDLKSAALRFVHERCENLKFDPVITKTEEETGVYQGTGLKKNQIPYDMQMDNNRLCLERSLGRFFESGVAEDAYDVYYCFLEIFLGHYGKSKKMVELLSEFESNGSSLLMKHRDHYSHSVYVFMLGLAIYETNAAFRQAFGDFYADVLRDKQEDKDGSANAANLFLEYWGLTALFHDIGYPFELPFEQVMSYFEVNRKKRGKGSLYVAYRDLGVLIDLGQEAKKQFFSLYGKEFNTITEILAFDIAAKLGQRYGITEEDMLDVLQRKPTDPEEFGYFMDHAFFSAGRLFRELESSLGEDQITKMHIDVLSAIMLHNSLFKFSISFYKDDDEKKRKGPIRMQDHPLAFLLMICDELQCWDRTAYGRNSRTELHPMAVDFDFTGGAINACYYYDDMEKEKIDAFEKEYRNWEESGETGDAPRLKAYSDMAEKEQRFATDIELIVDTTDIPLHVTPSVKKNDRKKKHIFLSSSNFLHLYDFAVALHGRRRGEGTPIEQLEKIFEDLALEYQLSTLNRAKNFSRYLDAINCFYTDKPVDYEMVTEFTPEHAAIFAPMEHERWVREHIDMGWVEGDDYEIAVENRKDLTEEEKKTLSAMFREQMRCHKLTMNGNPTTEEIKAHYDALPPEEQDKDWRPFNSLLNILKKYDGVRIYIYSLD
;
A
#
# COMPACT_ATOMS: atom_id res chain seq x y z
N MET A 1 3.34 1.17 26.69
CA MET A 1 2.45 0.66 25.64
C MET A 1 2.18 1.79 24.71
N THR A 2 2.46 1.58 23.45
CA THR A 2 2.36 2.60 22.40
C THR A 2 0.91 2.72 21.90
N TYR A 3 0.11 1.66 22.03
CA TYR A 3 -1.35 1.68 21.86
C TYR A 3 -2.01 2.18 23.15
N THR A 4 -2.35 3.48 23.18
CA THR A 4 -2.79 4.17 24.39
C THR A 4 -4.19 3.75 24.84
N ALA A 5 -5.09 3.41 23.91
CA ALA A 5 -6.43 2.91 24.22
C ALA A 5 -6.38 1.49 24.80
N TRP A 6 -5.41 0.68 24.36
CA TRP A 6 -5.14 -0.63 24.97
C TRP A 6 -4.67 -0.47 26.42
N ALA A 7 -3.80 0.50 26.70
CA ALA A 7 -3.37 0.80 28.06
C ALA A 7 -4.53 1.20 28.97
N LYS A 8 -5.44 2.04 28.48
CA LYS A 8 -6.68 2.41 29.18
C LYS A 8 -7.56 1.18 29.44
N MET A 9 -7.77 0.33 28.42
CA MET A 9 -8.62 -0.86 28.57
C MET A 9 -8.04 -1.90 29.53
N ARG A 10 -6.72 -2.08 29.53
CA ARG A 10 -6.04 -2.96 30.49
C ARG A 10 -6.25 -2.50 31.93
N GLU A 11 -6.23 -1.20 32.18
CA GLU A 11 -6.52 -0.66 33.52
C GLU A 11 -7.99 -0.87 33.91
N VAL A 12 -8.93 -0.65 32.97
CA VAL A 12 -10.36 -0.98 33.18
C VAL A 12 -10.53 -2.45 33.54
N ASN A 13 -9.87 -3.34 32.81
CA ASN A 13 -9.94 -4.77 33.05
C ASN A 13 -9.27 -5.16 34.37
N ARG A 14 -8.14 -4.55 34.73
CA ARG A 14 -7.49 -4.76 36.03
C ARG A 14 -8.42 -4.42 37.19
N GLN A 15 -9.13 -3.29 37.10
CA GLN A 15 -10.11 -2.89 38.10
C GLN A 15 -11.30 -3.84 38.13
N ARG A 16 -11.76 -4.30 36.96
CA ARG A 16 -12.92 -5.18 36.81
C ARG A 16 -12.67 -6.60 37.34
N PHE A 17 -11.51 -7.17 37.08
CA PHE A 17 -11.20 -8.57 37.36
C PHE A 17 -10.25 -8.77 38.54
N GLY A 18 -9.69 -7.68 39.11
CA GLY A 18 -8.78 -7.74 40.24
C GLY A 18 -7.40 -8.34 39.93
N LYS A 19 -7.09 -8.53 38.65
CA LYS A 19 -5.81 -9.03 38.14
C LYS A 19 -5.52 -8.42 36.78
N ASP A 20 -4.25 -8.43 36.40
CA ASP A 20 -3.81 -7.86 35.14
C ASP A 20 -4.15 -8.80 33.97
N VAL A 21 -5.32 -8.58 33.36
CA VAL A 21 -5.74 -9.22 32.11
C VAL A 21 -5.62 -8.22 30.97
N GLY A 22 -5.49 -8.70 29.73
CA GLY A 22 -5.16 -7.88 28.56
C GLY A 22 -6.12 -6.70 28.25
N PRO A 23 -5.91 -5.98 27.15
CA PRO A 23 -5.07 -6.36 26.02
C PRO A 23 -3.58 -6.20 26.31
N PHE A 24 -2.75 -7.04 25.68
CA PHE A 24 -1.29 -6.99 25.77
C PHE A 24 -0.70 -6.60 24.43
N GLU A 25 0.16 -5.59 24.45
CA GLU A 25 0.91 -5.19 23.26
C GLU A 25 1.75 -6.37 22.75
N PRO A 26 1.60 -6.75 21.48
CA PRO A 26 2.37 -7.84 20.90
C PRO A 26 3.85 -7.45 20.78
N ALA A 27 4.71 -8.45 20.59
CA ALA A 27 6.13 -8.18 20.34
C ALA A 27 6.30 -7.28 19.10
N LEU A 28 7.25 -6.35 19.19
CA LEU A 28 7.65 -5.49 18.07
C LEU A 28 8.10 -6.36 16.90
N TYR A 29 7.62 -6.01 15.71
CA TYR A 29 7.99 -6.72 14.49
C TYR A 29 9.45 -6.49 14.05
N VAL A 30 10.11 -5.49 14.63
CA VAL A 30 11.46 -5.01 14.28
C VAL A 30 12.28 -4.66 15.52
N LYS A 31 13.59 -4.46 15.33
CA LYS A 31 14.47 -3.95 16.39
C LYS A 31 14.17 -2.47 16.65
N GLU A 32 13.98 -2.09 17.91
CA GLU A 32 13.64 -0.72 18.35
C GLU A 32 14.51 0.37 17.69
N SER A 33 15.82 0.12 17.49
CA SER A 33 16.77 1.11 16.97
C SER A 33 17.21 0.88 15.51
N GLY A 34 16.49 0.08 14.72
CA GLY A 34 16.88 -0.15 13.32
C GLY A 34 16.74 1.10 12.47
N MET A 35 17.77 1.41 11.68
CA MET A 35 17.78 2.52 10.70
C MET A 35 17.56 2.02 9.27
N ASP A 36 17.23 0.74 9.09
CA ASP A 36 16.82 0.20 7.79
C ASP A 36 15.36 0.56 7.44
N LEU A 37 14.98 0.39 6.18
CA LEU A 37 13.64 0.73 5.67
C LEU A 37 12.51 0.07 6.46
N LYS A 38 12.62 -1.23 6.75
CA LYS A 38 11.58 -1.97 7.48
C LYS A 38 11.45 -1.42 8.89
N SER A 39 12.57 -1.31 9.60
CA SER A 39 12.57 -0.85 10.99
C SER A 39 12.08 0.59 11.13
N ALA A 40 12.53 1.50 10.27
CA ALA A 40 12.14 2.91 10.31
C ALA A 40 10.66 3.12 9.93
N ALA A 41 10.18 2.49 8.86
CA ALA A 41 8.78 2.64 8.44
C ALA A 41 7.79 2.07 9.47
N LEU A 42 8.10 0.92 10.08
CA LEU A 42 7.23 0.34 11.11
C LEU A 42 7.30 1.10 12.43
N ARG A 43 8.48 1.60 12.82
CA ARG A 43 8.60 2.48 14.00
C ARG A 43 7.77 3.75 13.85
N PHE A 44 7.69 4.33 12.66
CA PHE A 44 6.81 5.48 12.40
C PHE A 44 5.35 5.18 12.78
N VAL A 45 4.78 4.10 12.23
CA VAL A 45 3.39 3.72 12.48
C VAL A 45 3.17 3.34 13.94
N HIS A 46 4.14 2.64 14.53
CA HIS A 46 4.09 2.19 15.91
C HIS A 46 4.12 3.38 16.87
N GLU A 47 5.21 4.18 16.85
CA GLU A 47 5.55 5.18 17.87
C GLU A 47 5.05 6.60 17.57
N ARG A 48 4.98 7.03 16.30
CA ARG A 48 4.61 8.42 15.99
C ARG A 48 3.12 8.61 15.74
N CYS A 49 2.43 7.59 15.22
CA CYS A 49 1.01 7.68 14.92
C CYS A 49 0.13 7.40 16.13
N GLU A 50 0.50 7.88 17.32
CA GLU A 50 -0.33 7.76 18.52
C GLU A 50 -1.66 8.49 18.35
N ASN A 51 -2.72 7.93 18.92
CA ASN A 51 -4.08 8.48 18.88
C ASN A 51 -4.62 8.68 17.43
N LEU A 52 -4.13 7.87 16.48
CA LEU A 52 -4.56 7.93 15.08
C LEU A 52 -6.09 7.78 14.98
N LYS A 53 -6.75 8.81 14.44
CA LYS A 53 -8.22 8.86 14.28
C LYS A 53 -9.03 8.71 15.58
N PHE A 54 -8.44 9.01 16.74
CA PHE A 54 -9.23 9.09 17.98
C PHE A 54 -10.24 10.24 17.89
N ASP A 55 -11.41 10.03 18.50
CA ASP A 55 -12.49 11.02 18.50
C ASP A 55 -12.90 11.35 19.95
N PRO A 56 -12.56 12.56 20.44
CA PRO A 56 -12.92 12.99 21.79
C PRO A 56 -14.43 13.08 22.03
N VAL A 57 -15.22 13.36 21.00
CA VAL A 57 -16.68 13.44 21.08
C VAL A 57 -17.28 12.05 21.27
N ILE A 58 -16.80 11.07 20.50
CA ILE A 58 -17.20 9.67 20.67
C ILE A 58 -16.77 9.17 22.06
N THR A 59 -15.51 9.40 22.44
CA THR A 59 -14.96 9.01 23.74
C THR A 59 -15.82 9.53 24.90
N LYS A 60 -16.14 10.83 24.88
CA LYS A 60 -17.00 11.45 25.90
C LYS A 60 -18.41 10.83 25.91
N THR A 61 -18.96 10.52 24.74
CA THR A 61 -20.27 9.87 24.63
C THR A 61 -20.25 8.45 25.22
N GLU A 62 -19.19 7.68 24.98
CA GLU A 62 -19.00 6.35 25.57
C GLU A 62 -18.90 6.43 27.10
N GLU A 63 -18.18 7.43 27.64
CA GLU A 63 -18.07 7.67 29.09
C GLU A 63 -19.40 8.07 29.74
N GLU A 64 -20.19 8.93 29.08
CA GLU A 64 -21.49 9.40 29.60
C GLU A 64 -22.58 8.31 29.55
N THR A 65 -22.58 7.49 28.49
CA THR A 65 -23.62 6.47 28.28
C THR A 65 -23.26 5.10 28.86
N GLY A 66 -21.97 4.82 29.07
CA GLY A 66 -21.46 3.49 29.38
C GLY A 66 -21.58 2.47 28.23
N VAL A 67 -21.94 2.93 27.03
CA VAL A 67 -22.11 2.10 25.83
C VAL A 67 -20.96 2.41 24.88
N TYR A 68 -20.16 1.39 24.59
CA TYR A 68 -19.12 1.51 23.59
C TYR A 68 -19.70 1.58 22.17
N GLN A 69 -19.03 2.33 21.30
CA GLN A 69 -19.36 2.50 19.88
C GLN A 69 -18.38 1.77 18.96
N GLY A 70 -17.23 1.32 19.49
CA GLY A 70 -16.26 0.55 18.72
C GLY A 70 -16.74 -0.85 18.35
N THR A 71 -16.23 -1.35 17.24
CA THR A 71 -16.56 -2.65 16.65
C THR A 71 -15.41 -3.64 16.86
N GLY A 72 -15.72 -4.80 17.44
CA GLY A 72 -14.85 -5.98 17.46
C GLY A 72 -15.37 -7.02 16.48
N LEU A 73 -15.67 -8.23 16.96
CA LEU A 73 -16.41 -9.22 16.16
C LEU A 73 -17.85 -8.78 15.88
N LYS A 74 -18.41 -7.91 16.73
CA LYS A 74 -19.70 -7.25 16.63
C LYS A 74 -19.58 -5.79 17.07
N LYS A 75 -20.59 -5.00 16.74
CA LYS A 75 -20.73 -3.60 17.19
C LYS A 75 -20.84 -3.52 18.71
N ASN A 76 -20.37 -2.41 19.27
CA ASN A 76 -20.46 -2.04 20.69
C ASN A 76 -19.73 -3.00 21.66
N GLN A 77 -18.66 -3.67 21.20
CA GLN A 77 -17.92 -4.62 22.04
C GLN A 77 -16.69 -4.02 22.71
N ILE A 78 -16.05 -3.04 22.07
CA ILE A 78 -14.83 -2.37 22.52
C ILE A 78 -14.99 -0.85 22.35
N PRO A 79 -14.25 -0.01 23.08
CA PRO A 79 -14.26 1.43 22.82
C PRO A 79 -13.83 1.77 21.39
N TYR A 80 -14.33 2.89 20.88
CA TYR A 80 -13.96 3.38 19.55
C TYR A 80 -12.44 3.59 19.40
N ASP A 81 -11.79 4.25 20.36
CA ASP A 81 -10.34 4.46 20.32
C ASP A 81 -9.55 3.15 20.34
N MET A 82 -10.08 2.10 20.99
CA MET A 82 -9.47 0.75 20.95
C MET A 82 -9.60 0.12 19.56
N GLN A 83 -10.71 0.34 18.86
CA GLN A 83 -10.85 -0.06 17.46
C GLN A 83 -9.82 0.66 16.59
N MET A 84 -9.58 1.95 16.81
CA MET A 84 -8.59 2.71 16.03
C MET A 84 -7.16 2.23 16.29
N ASP A 85 -6.81 1.91 17.54
CA ASP A 85 -5.53 1.26 17.87
C ASP A 85 -5.39 -0.11 17.19
N ASN A 86 -6.46 -0.92 17.15
CA ASN A 86 -6.46 -2.20 16.42
C ASN A 86 -6.24 -1.98 14.92
N ASN A 87 -6.88 -0.97 14.33
CA ASN A 87 -6.74 -0.65 12.91
C ASN A 87 -5.32 -0.19 12.59
N ARG A 88 -4.70 0.62 13.45
CA ARG A 88 -3.30 1.03 13.33
C ARG A 88 -2.35 -0.18 13.36
N LEU A 89 -2.58 -1.11 14.29
CA LEU A 89 -1.81 -2.36 14.35
C LEU A 89 -2.01 -3.21 13.09
N CYS A 90 -3.22 -3.26 12.54
CA CYS A 90 -3.48 -3.94 11.26
C CYS A 90 -2.61 -3.38 10.13
N LEU A 91 -2.54 -2.05 9.99
CA LEU A 91 -1.69 -1.40 8.99
C LEU A 91 -0.20 -1.71 9.20
N GLU A 92 0.27 -1.65 10.45
CA GLU A 92 1.64 -2.00 10.81
C GLU A 92 1.99 -3.44 10.41
N ARG A 93 1.12 -4.41 10.73
CA ARG A 93 1.34 -5.83 10.39
C ARG A 93 1.29 -6.07 8.88
N SER A 94 0.38 -5.40 8.17
CA SER A 94 0.27 -5.51 6.71
C SER A 94 1.51 -4.96 6.00
N LEU A 95 2.05 -3.82 6.45
CA LEU A 95 3.34 -3.29 5.96
C LEU A 95 4.50 -4.24 6.24
N GLY A 96 4.51 -4.84 7.44
CA GLY A 96 5.51 -5.82 7.83
C GLY A 96 5.53 -7.04 6.90
N ARG A 97 4.36 -7.63 6.64
CA ARG A 97 4.20 -8.77 5.72
C ARG A 97 4.61 -8.41 4.30
N PHE A 98 4.13 -7.28 3.78
CA PHE A 98 4.49 -6.82 2.43
C PHE A 98 6.00 -6.64 2.26
N PHE A 99 6.71 -6.08 3.24
CA PHE A 99 8.16 -5.92 3.12
C PHE A 99 8.89 -7.26 3.01
N GLU A 100 8.40 -8.31 3.67
CA GLU A 100 9.02 -9.64 3.64
C GLU A 100 8.77 -10.37 2.32
N SER A 101 7.58 -10.21 1.73
CA SER A 101 7.16 -10.91 0.52
C SER A 101 7.44 -10.12 -0.77
N GLY A 102 7.17 -8.81 -0.77
CA GLY A 102 7.21 -7.93 -1.93
C GLY A 102 6.18 -8.27 -3.01
N VAL A 103 5.08 -8.96 -2.66
CA VAL A 103 4.06 -9.44 -3.60
C VAL A 103 2.79 -8.59 -3.57
N ALA A 104 2.10 -8.54 -4.71
CA ALA A 104 0.92 -7.69 -4.90
C ALA A 104 -0.22 -8.02 -3.93
N GLU A 105 -0.40 -9.29 -3.56
CA GLU A 105 -1.45 -9.72 -2.63
C GLU A 105 -1.22 -9.22 -1.20
N ASP A 106 0.02 -8.95 -0.80
CA ASP A 106 0.32 -8.31 0.49
C ASP A 106 0.32 -6.79 0.38
N ALA A 107 0.67 -6.23 -0.78
CA ALA A 107 0.43 -4.81 -1.06
C ALA A 107 -1.06 -4.48 -0.92
N TYR A 108 -1.93 -5.40 -1.34
CA TYR A 108 -3.39 -5.26 -1.23
C TYR A 108 -3.85 -5.00 0.20
N ASP A 109 -3.31 -5.72 1.18
CA ASP A 109 -3.66 -5.52 2.58
C ASP A 109 -3.33 -4.09 3.04
N VAL A 110 -2.25 -3.50 2.54
CA VAL A 110 -1.84 -2.12 2.88
C VAL A 110 -2.85 -1.12 2.33
N TYR A 111 -3.24 -1.25 1.05
CA TYR A 111 -4.31 -0.45 0.47
C TYR A 111 -5.63 -0.62 1.22
N TYR A 112 -5.99 -1.86 1.53
CA TYR A 112 -7.23 -2.18 2.24
C TYR A 112 -7.26 -1.52 3.63
N CYS A 113 -6.19 -1.70 4.42
CA CYS A 113 -6.05 -1.04 5.72
C CYS A 113 -6.15 0.48 5.60
N PHE A 114 -5.42 1.06 4.65
CA PHE A 114 -5.38 2.51 4.47
C PHE A 114 -6.77 3.08 4.14
N LEU A 115 -7.48 2.46 3.18
CA LEU A 115 -8.81 2.89 2.78
C LEU A 115 -9.83 2.75 3.91
N GLU A 116 -9.80 1.65 4.66
CA GLU A 116 -10.67 1.44 5.82
C GLU A 116 -10.41 2.47 6.94
N ILE A 117 -9.14 2.84 7.17
CA ILE A 117 -8.78 3.84 8.20
C ILE A 117 -9.17 5.27 7.80
N PHE A 118 -8.92 5.66 6.55
CA PHE A 118 -8.97 7.08 6.14
C PHE A 118 -10.19 7.44 5.30
N LEU A 119 -10.72 6.53 4.48
CA LEU A 119 -11.91 6.76 3.64
C LEU A 119 -13.16 6.01 4.16
N GLY A 120 -12.98 5.13 5.16
CA GLY A 120 -14.04 4.54 5.97
C GLY A 120 -14.80 3.37 5.32
N HIS A 121 -14.67 3.14 4.01
CA HIS A 121 -15.33 2.02 3.32
C HIS A 121 -14.57 1.60 2.06
N TYR A 122 -13.91 0.44 2.10
CA TYR A 122 -13.26 -0.16 0.94
C TYR A 122 -14.25 -0.38 -0.20
N GLY A 123 -15.50 -0.83 0.07
CA GLY A 123 -16.50 -1.08 -0.96
C GLY A 123 -16.78 0.11 -1.89
N LYS A 124 -16.66 1.35 -1.40
CA LYS A 124 -16.83 2.57 -2.22
C LYS A 124 -15.63 2.80 -3.14
N SER A 125 -14.42 2.54 -2.65
CA SER A 125 -13.15 2.75 -3.38
C SER A 125 -12.59 1.49 -4.04
N LYS A 126 -13.30 0.36 -3.91
CA LYS A 126 -12.99 -0.96 -4.45
C LYS A 126 -12.61 -0.88 -5.93
N LYS A 127 -13.44 -0.21 -6.73
CA LYS A 127 -13.23 -0.04 -8.18
C LYS A 127 -11.91 0.64 -8.53
N MET A 128 -11.39 1.54 -7.69
CA MET A 128 -10.13 2.23 -7.97
C MET A 128 -8.95 1.27 -7.79
N VAL A 129 -8.96 0.48 -6.72
CA VAL A 129 -7.89 -0.45 -6.37
C VAL A 129 -7.89 -1.67 -7.28
N GLU A 130 -9.06 -2.24 -7.51
CA GLU A 130 -9.23 -3.45 -8.30
C GLU A 130 -8.95 -3.24 -9.78
N LEU A 131 -9.34 -2.09 -10.35
CA LEU A 131 -9.09 -1.80 -11.76
C LEU A 131 -7.59 -1.68 -12.06
N LEU A 132 -6.81 -1.06 -11.17
CA LEU A 132 -5.35 -1.01 -11.33
C LEU A 132 -4.76 -2.42 -11.24
N SER A 133 -5.16 -3.20 -10.23
CA SER A 133 -4.69 -4.58 -10.05
C SER A 133 -5.04 -5.48 -11.24
N GLU A 134 -6.26 -5.42 -11.78
CA GLU A 134 -6.67 -6.16 -12.98
C GLU A 134 -5.86 -5.74 -14.20
N PHE A 135 -5.61 -4.44 -14.34
CA PHE A 135 -4.90 -3.91 -15.49
C PHE A 135 -3.43 -4.33 -15.47
N GLU A 136 -2.80 -4.31 -14.29
CA GLU A 136 -1.43 -4.83 -14.09
C GLU A 136 -1.37 -6.33 -14.38
N SER A 137 -2.29 -7.14 -13.83
CA SER A 137 -2.26 -8.60 -14.03
C SER A 137 -2.46 -9.01 -15.50
N ASN A 138 -3.26 -8.25 -16.25
CA ASN A 138 -3.61 -8.59 -17.64
C ASN A 138 -2.75 -7.87 -18.70
N GLY A 139 -2.28 -6.65 -18.41
CA GLY A 139 -1.55 -5.77 -19.33
C GLY A 139 -0.02 -5.82 -19.19
N SER A 140 0.49 -6.28 -18.05
CA SER A 140 1.92 -6.34 -17.70
C SER A 140 2.85 -6.90 -18.78
N SER A 141 2.44 -8.01 -19.41
CA SER A 141 3.23 -8.70 -20.44
C SER A 141 3.37 -7.94 -21.77
N LEU A 142 2.57 -6.90 -21.99
CA LEU A 142 2.56 -6.10 -23.20
C LEU A 142 3.53 -4.90 -23.16
N LEU A 143 4.18 -4.67 -22.00
CA LEU A 143 5.01 -3.48 -21.77
C LEU A 143 6.50 -3.71 -22.07
N MET A 144 7.18 -2.65 -22.51
CA MET A 144 8.62 -2.69 -22.81
C MET A 144 9.51 -2.74 -21.57
N LYS A 145 9.03 -2.19 -20.45
CA LYS A 145 9.60 -2.25 -19.10
C LYS A 145 8.45 -2.52 -18.15
N HIS A 146 8.51 -3.61 -17.40
CA HIS A 146 7.43 -3.96 -16.48
C HIS A 146 7.89 -3.78 -15.04
N ARG A 147 7.06 -3.08 -14.27
CA ARG A 147 7.08 -2.98 -12.82
C ARG A 147 5.63 -3.16 -12.40
N ASP A 148 5.41 -3.91 -11.33
CA ASP A 148 4.11 -3.97 -10.69
C ASP A 148 3.86 -2.63 -9.97
N HIS A 149 2.99 -1.78 -10.53
CA HIS A 149 2.71 -0.43 -10.00
C HIS A 149 2.02 -0.48 -8.63
N TYR A 150 1.40 -1.61 -8.31
CA TYR A 150 0.73 -1.84 -7.04
C TYR A 150 1.73 -2.03 -5.90
N SER A 151 2.70 -2.94 -6.09
CA SER A 151 3.79 -3.16 -5.13
C SER A 151 4.73 -1.95 -5.06
N HIS A 152 4.99 -1.30 -6.21
CA HIS A 152 5.78 -0.08 -6.30
C HIS A 152 5.27 1.01 -5.37
N SER A 153 3.98 1.33 -5.45
CA SER A 153 3.35 2.40 -4.67
C SER A 153 3.44 2.13 -3.16
N VAL A 154 3.38 0.86 -2.72
CA VAL A 154 3.59 0.50 -1.31
C VAL A 154 5.06 0.67 -0.89
N TYR A 155 6.03 0.33 -1.73
CA TYR A 155 7.44 0.64 -1.44
C TYR A 155 7.70 2.16 -1.37
N VAL A 156 7.13 2.95 -2.28
CA VAL A 156 7.18 4.42 -2.24
C VAL A 156 6.59 4.92 -0.93
N PHE A 157 5.42 4.41 -0.54
CA PHE A 157 4.79 4.75 0.73
C PHE A 157 5.72 4.46 1.92
N MET A 158 6.30 3.26 2.01
CA MET A 158 7.24 2.88 3.07
C MET A 158 8.50 3.75 3.12
N LEU A 159 9.06 4.12 1.95
CA LEU A 159 10.22 5.03 1.88
C LEU A 159 9.89 6.38 2.52
N GLY A 160 8.71 6.94 2.22
CA GLY A 160 8.29 8.19 2.83
C GLY A 160 8.07 8.10 4.34
N LEU A 161 7.52 6.98 4.84
CA LEU A 161 7.41 6.75 6.29
C LEU A 161 8.78 6.71 6.96
N ALA A 162 9.75 6.00 6.36
CA ALA A 162 11.11 5.89 6.87
C ALA A 162 11.85 7.24 6.84
N ILE A 163 11.69 8.05 5.79
CA ILE A 163 12.28 9.39 5.71
C ILE A 163 11.66 10.32 6.76
N TYR A 164 10.33 10.32 6.92
CA TYR A 164 9.69 11.10 7.97
C TYR A 164 10.18 10.69 9.36
N GLU A 165 10.33 9.39 9.61
CA GLU A 165 10.82 8.88 10.89
C GLU A 165 12.24 9.35 11.23
N THR A 166 13.13 9.35 10.24
CA THR A 166 14.58 9.47 10.48
C THR A 166 15.14 10.85 10.17
N ASN A 167 14.49 11.65 9.31
CA ASN A 167 14.97 12.96 8.91
C ASN A 167 14.19 14.10 9.60
N ALA A 168 14.85 14.78 10.56
CA ALA A 168 14.25 15.87 11.31
C ALA A 168 14.00 17.14 10.48
N ALA A 169 14.84 17.42 9.48
CA ALA A 169 14.69 18.58 8.60
C ALA A 169 13.41 18.48 7.76
N PHE A 170 13.13 17.29 7.22
CA PHE A 170 11.90 17.01 6.51
C PHE A 170 10.66 17.15 7.40
N ARG A 171 10.69 16.59 8.63
CA ARG A 171 9.59 16.76 9.58
C ARG A 171 9.33 18.23 9.91
N GLN A 172 10.39 19.01 10.10
CA GLN A 172 10.28 20.42 10.35
C GLN A 172 9.67 21.16 9.15
N ALA A 173 10.16 20.90 7.93
CA ALA A 173 9.60 21.50 6.72
C ALA A 173 8.11 21.15 6.54
N PHE A 174 7.73 19.89 6.77
CA PHE A 174 6.32 19.47 6.74
C PHE A 174 5.49 20.18 7.81
N GLY A 175 5.98 20.24 9.06
CA GLY A 175 5.28 20.89 10.17
C GLY A 175 5.12 22.40 9.96
N ASP A 176 6.14 23.07 9.44
CA ASP A 176 6.11 24.50 9.14
C ASP A 176 5.15 24.80 7.98
N PHE A 177 5.18 23.98 6.93
CA PHE A 177 4.28 24.11 5.77
C PHE A 177 2.81 23.94 6.17
N TYR A 178 2.52 23.03 7.11
CA TYR A 178 1.17 22.72 7.58
C TYR A 178 0.81 23.33 8.94
N ALA A 179 1.57 24.34 9.38
CA ALA A 179 1.44 24.93 10.71
C ALA A 179 0.01 25.42 11.03
N ASP A 180 -0.68 26.00 10.05
CA ASP A 180 -2.05 26.53 10.25
C ASP A 180 -3.05 25.41 10.53
N VAL A 181 -2.94 24.26 9.84
CA VAL A 181 -3.83 23.10 10.05
C VAL A 181 -3.53 22.41 11.39
N LEU A 182 -2.26 22.40 11.81
CA LEU A 182 -1.82 21.76 13.05
C LEU A 182 -2.19 22.58 14.29
N ARG A 183 -2.30 23.91 14.18
CA ARG A 183 -2.69 24.80 15.30
C ARG A 183 -4.13 24.56 15.78
N ASP A 184 -5.04 24.19 14.88
CA ASP A 184 -6.45 23.94 15.21
C ASP A 184 -6.68 22.61 15.96
N LYS A 185 -5.67 21.73 16.04
CA LYS A 185 -5.75 20.40 16.67
C LYS A 185 -5.06 20.30 18.05
N GLN A 186 -4.84 21.41 18.75
CA GLN A 186 -4.08 21.44 20.01
C GLN A 186 -4.77 20.70 21.18
N GLU A 187 -4.44 19.43 21.37
CA GLU A 187 -4.57 18.75 22.68
C GLU A 187 -3.29 18.02 23.12
N ASP A 188 -2.28 17.87 22.25
CA ASP A 188 -1.07 17.12 22.59
C ASP A 188 0.10 18.02 23.01
N LYS A 189 0.86 17.59 24.02
CA LYS A 189 1.89 18.41 24.71
C LYS A 189 3.07 18.82 23.83
N ASP A 190 3.26 18.17 22.68
CA ASP A 190 4.41 18.40 21.77
C ASP A 190 4.00 18.57 20.29
N GLY A 191 2.70 18.46 19.94
CA GLY A 191 2.19 18.60 18.56
C GLY A 191 2.67 17.54 17.54
N SER A 192 3.65 16.70 17.89
CA SER A 192 4.31 15.76 16.98
C SER A 192 3.41 14.61 16.52
N ALA A 193 2.53 14.07 17.37
CA ALA A 193 1.65 12.95 16.98
C ALA A 193 0.59 13.40 15.97
N ASN A 194 0.01 14.58 16.16
CA ASN A 194 -0.93 15.18 15.21
C ASN A 194 -0.30 15.40 13.83
N ALA A 195 0.94 15.89 13.79
CA ALA A 195 1.67 16.06 12.54
C ALA A 195 1.96 14.72 11.85
N ALA A 196 2.31 13.68 12.62
CA ALA A 196 2.52 12.33 12.09
C ALA A 196 1.21 11.70 11.56
N ASN A 197 0.09 11.84 12.28
CA ASN A 197 -1.21 11.36 11.83
C ASN A 197 -1.68 12.07 10.56
N LEU A 198 -1.48 13.39 10.49
CA LEU A 198 -1.75 14.19 9.29
C LEU A 198 -0.87 13.74 8.12
N PHE A 199 0.43 13.53 8.37
CA PHE A 199 1.36 13.03 7.38
C PHE A 199 0.94 11.65 6.86
N LEU A 200 0.65 10.69 7.74
CA LEU A 200 0.26 9.33 7.35
C LEU A 200 -0.94 9.33 6.40
N GLU A 201 -1.96 10.15 6.70
CA GLU A 201 -3.16 10.30 5.88
C GLU A 201 -2.84 10.85 4.49
N TYR A 202 -2.23 12.03 4.41
CA TYR A 202 -2.03 12.69 3.11
C TYR A 202 -0.87 12.09 2.31
N TRP A 203 0.19 11.63 2.98
CA TRP A 203 1.25 10.87 2.32
C TRP A 203 0.75 9.55 1.79
N GLY A 204 -0.10 8.83 2.53
CA GLY A 204 -0.71 7.60 2.01
C GLY A 204 -1.58 7.86 0.79
N LEU A 205 -2.38 8.94 0.79
CA LEU A 205 -3.12 9.36 -0.41
C LEU A 205 -2.20 9.70 -1.59
N THR A 206 -1.07 10.38 -1.34
CA THR A 206 -0.09 10.72 -2.37
C THR A 206 0.62 9.48 -2.91
N ALA A 207 1.26 8.70 -2.05
CA ALA A 207 2.14 7.60 -2.43
C ALA A 207 1.37 6.39 -2.96
N LEU A 208 0.27 5.99 -2.32
CA LEU A 208 -0.48 4.80 -2.75
C LEU A 208 -1.24 5.04 -4.06
N PHE A 209 -1.57 6.29 -4.40
CA PHE A 209 -2.43 6.58 -5.54
C PHE A 209 -1.79 7.45 -6.64
N HIS A 210 -0.48 7.73 -6.59
CA HIS A 210 0.18 8.53 -7.64
C HIS A 210 0.14 7.87 -9.03
N ASP A 211 0.05 6.55 -9.09
CA ASP A 211 0.06 5.75 -10.33
C ASP A 211 -1.31 5.21 -10.76
N ILE A 212 -2.42 5.59 -10.11
CA ILE A 212 -3.76 5.08 -10.51
C ILE A 212 -4.17 5.47 -11.94
N GLY A 213 -3.54 6.49 -12.51
CA GLY A 213 -3.72 6.95 -13.88
C GLY A 213 -2.90 6.17 -14.91
N TYR A 214 -2.07 5.22 -14.51
CA TYR A 214 -1.21 4.45 -15.42
C TYR A 214 -1.98 3.71 -16.53
N PRO A 215 -3.20 3.19 -16.31
CA PRO A 215 -4.03 2.63 -17.39
C PRO A 215 -4.35 3.60 -18.54
N PHE A 216 -4.16 4.91 -18.37
CA PHE A 216 -4.30 5.92 -19.44
C PHE A 216 -3.01 6.11 -20.24
N GLU A 217 -1.84 5.92 -19.64
CA GLU A 217 -0.56 5.99 -20.34
C GLU A 217 -0.30 4.72 -21.16
N LEU A 218 -0.71 3.57 -20.66
CA LEU A 218 -0.32 2.29 -21.27
C LEU A 218 -0.81 2.06 -22.70
N PRO A 219 -2.08 2.33 -23.06
CA PRO A 219 -2.53 2.20 -24.45
C PRO A 219 -1.72 3.09 -25.40
N PHE A 220 -1.33 4.28 -24.94
CA PHE A 220 -0.47 5.19 -25.68
C PHE A 220 0.91 4.56 -25.93
N GLU A 221 1.58 4.08 -24.87
CA GLU A 221 2.89 3.44 -24.97
C GLU A 221 2.87 2.19 -25.87
N GLN A 222 1.80 1.39 -25.79
CA GLN A 222 1.62 0.23 -26.66
C GLN A 222 1.55 0.63 -28.14
N VAL A 223 0.75 1.65 -28.50
CA VAL A 223 0.67 2.14 -29.88
C VAL A 223 2.02 2.71 -30.33
N MET A 224 2.67 3.51 -29.50
CA MET A 224 3.97 4.13 -29.83
C MET A 224 5.07 3.08 -30.07
N SER A 225 5.05 1.97 -29.34
CA SER A 225 6.05 0.90 -29.46
C SER A 225 6.13 0.27 -30.87
N TYR A 226 5.05 0.33 -31.67
CA TYR A 226 5.05 -0.14 -33.06
C TYR A 226 5.90 0.74 -33.99
N PHE A 227 6.14 2.00 -33.61
CA PHE A 227 6.94 2.95 -34.38
C PHE A 227 8.41 2.98 -33.95
N GLU A 228 8.72 2.42 -32.77
CA GLU A 228 10.07 2.33 -32.19
C GLU A 228 10.84 1.08 -32.65
N VAL A 229 10.71 0.71 -33.93
CA VAL A 229 11.36 -0.46 -34.53
C VAL A 229 12.61 -0.03 -35.29
N ASN A 230 13.66 -0.88 -35.30
CA ASN A 230 14.93 -0.65 -36.00
C ASN A 230 15.65 0.64 -35.58
N ARG A 231 15.72 0.93 -34.27
CA ARG A 231 16.36 2.14 -33.69
C ARG A 231 15.74 3.47 -34.11
N LYS A 232 14.56 3.48 -34.74
CA LYS A 232 13.79 4.72 -34.91
C LYS A 232 13.26 5.16 -33.55
N LYS A 233 13.42 6.45 -33.24
CA LYS A 233 12.79 7.06 -32.06
C LYS A 233 11.34 7.44 -32.40
N ARG A 234 10.46 7.41 -31.40
CA ARG A 234 9.16 8.07 -31.49
C ARG A 234 9.29 9.54 -31.89
N GLY A 235 8.31 10.06 -32.61
CA GLY A 235 8.35 11.42 -33.12
C GLY A 235 7.42 11.67 -34.31
N LYS A 236 7.67 12.76 -35.03
CA LYS A 236 6.92 13.16 -36.23
C LYS A 236 6.77 12.00 -37.22
N GLY A 237 5.52 11.63 -37.51
CA GLY A 237 5.16 10.49 -38.35
C GLY A 237 4.79 9.21 -37.58
N SER A 238 4.82 9.25 -36.24
CA SER A 238 4.26 8.20 -35.38
C SER A 238 2.76 8.43 -35.20
N LEU A 239 1.96 7.36 -35.20
CA LEU A 239 0.57 7.44 -34.77
C LEU A 239 0.55 7.42 -33.23
N TYR A 240 -0.33 8.21 -32.63
CA TYR A 240 -0.51 8.27 -31.18
C TYR A 240 -1.99 8.35 -30.82
N VAL A 241 -2.30 8.08 -29.55
CA VAL A 241 -3.63 8.20 -28.96
C VAL A 241 -3.69 9.50 -28.15
N ALA A 242 -4.84 10.16 -28.12
CA ALA A 242 -5.07 11.30 -27.24
C ALA A 242 -6.49 11.20 -26.68
N TYR A 243 -6.69 11.75 -25.48
CA TYR A 243 -7.96 11.68 -24.80
C TYR A 243 -8.80 12.93 -25.11
N ARG A 244 -10.11 12.73 -25.30
CA ARG A 244 -11.09 13.80 -25.49
C ARG A 244 -12.18 13.67 -24.41
N ASP A 245 -12.98 14.73 -24.27
CA ASP A 245 -14.07 14.81 -23.29
C ASP A 245 -13.59 14.68 -21.83
N LEU A 246 -12.52 15.40 -21.52
CA LEU A 246 -11.87 15.37 -20.20
C LEU A 246 -12.77 15.91 -19.07
N GLY A 247 -13.87 16.59 -19.40
CA GLY A 247 -14.81 17.16 -18.44
C GLY A 247 -15.32 16.14 -17.42
N VAL A 248 -15.51 14.88 -17.84
CA VAL A 248 -15.90 13.77 -16.94
C VAL A 248 -14.92 13.57 -15.79
N LEU A 249 -13.64 13.89 -16.01
CA LEU A 249 -12.58 13.78 -15.01
C LEU A 249 -12.36 15.09 -14.25
N ILE A 250 -12.49 16.24 -14.92
CA ILE A 250 -12.00 17.52 -14.38
C ILE A 250 -13.08 18.52 -13.98
N ASP A 251 -14.33 18.39 -14.43
CA ASP A 251 -15.37 19.39 -14.18
C ASP A 251 -15.86 19.38 -12.73
N LEU A 252 -15.98 20.55 -12.11
CA LEU A 252 -16.43 20.67 -10.73
C LEU A 252 -17.95 20.67 -10.64
N GLY A 253 -18.48 19.87 -9.69
CA GLY A 253 -19.86 19.95 -9.25
C GLY A 253 -20.18 21.29 -8.58
N GLN A 254 -21.47 21.60 -8.40
CA GLN A 254 -21.88 22.88 -7.80
C GLN A 254 -21.46 23.01 -6.34
N GLU A 255 -21.44 21.93 -5.57
CA GLU A 255 -21.00 21.98 -4.17
C GLU A 255 -19.48 22.12 -4.07
N ALA A 256 -18.72 21.41 -4.90
CA ALA A 256 -17.29 21.56 -5.05
C ALA A 256 -16.90 23.00 -5.40
N LYS A 257 -17.60 23.63 -6.35
CA LYS A 257 -17.37 25.05 -6.70
C LYS A 257 -17.53 25.98 -5.49
N LYS A 258 -18.60 25.79 -4.69
CA LYS A 258 -18.81 26.57 -3.46
C LYS A 258 -17.72 26.31 -2.42
N GLN A 259 -17.33 25.06 -2.24
CA GLN A 259 -16.29 24.67 -1.31
C GLN A 259 -14.96 25.31 -1.68
N PHE A 260 -14.53 25.21 -2.93
CA PHE A 260 -13.27 25.80 -3.37
C PHE A 260 -13.29 27.32 -3.39
N PHE A 261 -14.45 27.93 -3.67
CA PHE A 261 -14.61 29.38 -3.47
C PHE A 261 -14.39 29.77 -1.99
N SER A 262 -14.91 28.98 -1.04
CA SER A 262 -14.68 29.20 0.39
C SER A 262 -13.19 29.05 0.77
N LEU A 263 -12.51 28.03 0.24
CA LEU A 263 -11.11 27.75 0.57
C LEU A 263 -10.12 28.76 -0.03
N TYR A 264 -10.38 29.23 -1.27
CA TYR A 264 -9.42 30.03 -2.04
C TYR A 264 -9.88 31.46 -2.32
N GLY A 265 -11.15 31.79 -2.07
CA GLY A 265 -11.72 33.11 -2.40
C GLY A 265 -11.82 33.38 -3.91
N LYS A 266 -11.76 32.33 -4.74
CA LYS A 266 -11.74 32.40 -6.21
C LYS A 266 -12.68 31.34 -6.79
N GLU A 267 -13.38 31.69 -7.87
CA GLU A 267 -14.23 30.75 -8.59
C GLU A 267 -13.41 29.88 -9.54
N PHE A 268 -13.74 28.59 -9.57
CA PHE A 268 -13.14 27.60 -10.45
C PHE A 268 -14.23 26.77 -11.12
N ASN A 269 -13.97 26.31 -12.34
CA ASN A 269 -14.85 25.41 -13.09
C ASN A 269 -14.30 23.99 -13.17
N THR A 270 -12.99 23.83 -13.11
CA THR A 270 -12.33 22.52 -13.22
C THR A 270 -11.27 22.35 -12.14
N ILE A 271 -10.95 21.09 -11.80
CA ILE A 271 -9.83 20.78 -10.91
C ILE A 271 -8.49 21.23 -11.51
N THR A 272 -8.38 21.27 -12.84
CA THR A 272 -7.18 21.77 -13.53
C THR A 272 -6.92 23.24 -13.26
N GLU A 273 -7.97 24.08 -13.21
CA GLU A 273 -7.83 25.50 -12.83
C GLU A 273 -7.38 25.64 -11.37
N ILE A 274 -7.90 24.81 -10.46
CA ILE A 274 -7.48 24.80 -9.06
C ILE A 274 -5.99 24.40 -8.96
N LEU A 275 -5.58 23.32 -9.62
CA LEU A 275 -4.21 22.84 -9.60
C LEU A 275 -3.25 23.86 -10.24
N ALA A 276 -3.65 24.52 -11.32
CA ALA A 276 -2.85 25.57 -11.94
C ALA A 276 -2.62 26.74 -10.98
N PHE A 277 -3.69 27.21 -10.33
CA PHE A 277 -3.62 28.26 -9.32
C PHE A 277 -2.74 27.86 -8.14
N ASP A 278 -2.95 26.66 -7.61
CA ASP A 278 -2.28 26.15 -6.42
C ASP A 278 -0.79 25.92 -6.65
N ILE A 279 -0.42 25.29 -7.77
CA ILE A 279 0.98 25.09 -8.17
C ILE A 279 1.67 26.43 -8.44
N ALA A 280 1.02 27.35 -9.15
CA ALA A 280 1.59 28.68 -9.42
C ALA A 280 1.77 29.49 -8.13
N ALA A 281 0.85 29.39 -7.16
CA ALA A 281 0.98 30.06 -5.88
C ALA A 281 2.19 29.56 -5.07
N LYS A 282 2.47 28.24 -5.10
CA LYS A 282 3.59 27.62 -4.38
C LYS A 282 4.93 27.79 -5.09
N LEU A 283 4.96 27.59 -6.41
CA LEU A 283 6.20 27.47 -7.18
C LEU A 283 6.48 28.68 -8.08
N GLY A 284 5.48 29.52 -8.37
CA GLY A 284 5.55 30.59 -9.37
C GLY A 284 6.69 31.57 -9.18
N GLN A 285 6.90 32.03 -7.94
CA GLN A 285 7.96 33.00 -7.64
C GLN A 285 9.36 32.42 -7.93
N ARG A 286 9.58 31.14 -7.63
CA ARG A 286 10.89 30.49 -7.74
C ARG A 286 11.20 30.05 -9.16
N TYR A 287 10.20 29.52 -9.86
CA TYR A 287 10.37 28.92 -11.18
C TYR A 287 10.03 29.89 -12.32
N GLY A 288 9.39 31.01 -12.02
CA GLY A 288 8.97 32.01 -13.01
C GLY A 288 7.78 31.55 -13.85
N ILE A 289 6.86 30.80 -13.25
CA ILE A 289 5.64 30.30 -13.89
C ILE A 289 4.42 31.08 -13.41
N THR A 290 3.52 31.44 -14.32
CA THR A 290 2.24 32.05 -13.96
C THR A 290 1.12 31.01 -13.90
N GLU A 291 -0.02 31.39 -13.33
CA GLU A 291 -1.22 30.55 -13.36
C GLU A 291 -1.68 30.25 -14.80
N GLU A 292 -1.63 31.26 -15.69
CA GLU A 292 -2.03 31.12 -17.10
C GLU A 292 -1.11 30.13 -17.84
N ASP A 293 0.20 30.23 -17.63
CA ASP A 293 1.17 29.29 -18.21
C ASP A 293 0.90 27.85 -17.72
N MET A 294 0.64 27.69 -16.43
CA MET A 294 0.39 26.38 -15.84
C MET A 294 -0.92 25.77 -16.35
N LEU A 295 -1.98 26.57 -16.43
CA LEU A 295 -3.27 26.11 -16.95
C LEU A 295 -3.16 25.65 -18.40
N ASP A 296 -2.48 26.42 -19.25
CA ASP A 296 -2.24 26.05 -20.65
C ASP A 296 -1.50 24.71 -20.78
N VAL A 297 -0.42 24.53 -20.01
CA VAL A 297 0.34 23.27 -20.01
C VAL A 297 -0.53 22.09 -19.57
N LEU A 298 -1.29 22.23 -18.49
CA LEU A 298 -2.13 21.16 -17.97
C LEU A 298 -3.27 20.80 -18.93
N GLN A 299 -3.80 21.76 -19.70
CA GLN A 299 -4.84 21.50 -20.70
C GLN A 299 -4.29 20.75 -21.92
N ARG A 300 -3.10 21.12 -22.39
CA ARG A 300 -2.49 20.51 -23.58
C ARG A 300 -1.88 19.13 -23.34
N LYS A 301 -1.37 18.84 -22.13
CA LYS A 301 -0.75 17.53 -21.82
C LYS A 301 -1.57 16.30 -22.24
N PRO A 302 -2.86 16.18 -21.90
CA PRO A 302 -3.68 15.02 -22.28
C PRO A 302 -4.18 15.03 -23.73
N THR A 303 -4.19 16.20 -24.39
CA THR A 303 -4.78 16.38 -25.74
C THR A 303 -3.74 16.41 -26.86
N ASP A 304 -2.56 16.96 -26.58
CA ASP A 304 -1.50 17.27 -27.54
C ASP A 304 -0.16 16.64 -27.13
N PRO A 305 -0.11 15.30 -26.88
CA PRO A 305 1.09 14.62 -26.38
C PRO A 305 2.33 14.77 -27.29
N GLU A 306 2.15 15.08 -28.57
CA GLU A 306 3.22 15.39 -29.51
C GLU A 306 4.03 16.63 -29.13
N GLU A 307 3.41 17.59 -28.42
CA GLU A 307 4.08 18.80 -27.93
C GLU A 307 4.92 18.52 -26.68
N PHE A 308 4.69 17.36 -26.05
CA PHE A 308 5.36 16.89 -24.83
C PHE A 308 6.22 15.66 -25.09
N GLY A 309 6.85 15.59 -26.28
CA GLY A 309 7.80 14.53 -26.61
C GLY A 309 7.15 13.20 -27.00
N TYR A 310 5.88 13.22 -27.42
CA TYR A 310 5.08 12.02 -27.68
C TYR A 310 5.03 11.13 -26.44
N PHE A 311 4.54 11.72 -25.35
CA PHE A 311 4.38 11.08 -24.05
C PHE A 311 3.01 11.42 -23.46
N MET A 312 2.35 10.42 -22.89
CA MET A 312 1.09 10.58 -22.17
C MET A 312 1.39 10.54 -20.68
N ASP A 313 1.09 11.61 -19.95
CA ASP A 313 1.45 11.72 -18.54
C ASP A 313 0.38 11.11 -17.63
N HIS A 314 0.64 9.93 -17.07
CA HIS A 314 -0.28 9.30 -16.12
C HIS A 314 -0.59 10.18 -14.91
N ALA A 315 0.33 11.06 -14.48
CA ALA A 315 0.15 11.93 -13.31
C ALA A 315 -1.09 12.82 -13.43
N PHE A 316 -1.40 13.29 -14.65
CA PHE A 316 -2.62 14.06 -14.91
C PHE A 316 -3.88 13.25 -14.60
N PHE A 317 -3.92 12.01 -15.11
CA PHE A 317 -5.05 11.11 -14.92
C PHE A 317 -5.14 10.61 -13.48
N SER A 318 -4.00 10.37 -12.82
CA SER A 318 -3.96 9.97 -11.41
C SER A 318 -4.59 11.05 -10.52
N ALA A 319 -4.17 12.31 -10.68
CA ALA A 319 -4.74 13.42 -9.91
C ALA A 319 -6.25 13.58 -10.19
N GLY A 320 -6.67 13.55 -11.46
CA GLY A 320 -8.09 13.66 -11.81
C GLY A 320 -8.94 12.50 -11.29
N ARG A 321 -8.44 11.26 -11.35
CA ARG A 321 -9.17 10.07 -10.91
C ARG A 321 -9.28 10.01 -9.39
N LEU A 322 -8.21 10.39 -8.68
CA LEU A 322 -8.20 10.46 -7.22
C LEU A 322 -9.17 11.53 -6.73
N PHE A 323 -9.23 12.69 -7.41
CA PHE A 323 -10.21 13.73 -7.09
C PHE A 323 -11.65 13.20 -7.11
N ARG A 324 -12.05 12.48 -8.17
CA ARG A 324 -13.38 11.86 -8.24
C ARG A 324 -13.65 10.87 -7.14
N GLU A 325 -12.61 10.15 -6.73
CA GLU A 325 -12.73 9.18 -5.65
C GLU A 325 -12.95 9.87 -4.30
N LEU A 326 -12.23 10.94 -4.04
CA LEU A 326 -12.39 11.76 -2.84
C LEU A 326 -13.79 12.39 -2.79
N GLU A 327 -14.30 12.92 -3.91
CA GLU A 327 -15.68 13.43 -4.00
C GLU A 327 -16.70 12.34 -3.65
N SER A 328 -16.54 11.13 -4.20
CA SER A 328 -17.48 10.03 -3.96
C SER A 328 -17.38 9.44 -2.55
N SER A 329 -16.19 9.45 -1.95
CA SER A 329 -15.93 8.77 -0.67
C SER A 329 -16.16 9.69 0.52
N LEU A 330 -15.65 10.92 0.47
CA LEU A 330 -15.71 11.90 1.55
C LEU A 330 -16.89 12.87 1.39
N GLY A 331 -17.27 13.18 0.15
CA GLY A 331 -18.18 14.28 -0.17
C GLY A 331 -17.43 15.56 -0.55
N GLU A 332 -18.02 16.33 -1.47
CA GLU A 332 -17.41 17.55 -2.04
C GLU A 332 -17.10 18.61 -0.97
N ASP A 333 -17.88 18.68 0.11
CA ASP A 333 -17.76 19.66 1.21
C ASP A 333 -16.64 19.34 2.20
N GLN A 334 -16.15 18.09 2.22
CA GLN A 334 -15.07 17.65 3.10
C GLN A 334 -13.68 17.76 2.46
N ILE A 335 -13.61 18.09 1.17
CA ILE A 335 -12.33 18.29 0.48
C ILE A 335 -11.68 19.60 0.97
N THR A 336 -10.42 19.51 1.36
CA THR A 336 -9.61 20.60 1.95
C THR A 336 -8.42 20.96 1.06
N LYS A 337 -7.68 22.03 1.42
CA LYS A 337 -6.41 22.38 0.75
C LYS A 337 -5.38 21.26 0.79
N MET A 338 -5.34 20.46 1.86
CA MET A 338 -4.45 19.30 1.98
C MET A 338 -4.72 18.26 0.88
N HIS A 339 -6.00 18.02 0.56
CA HIS A 339 -6.35 17.12 -0.54
C HIS A 339 -5.87 17.70 -1.88
N ILE A 340 -5.93 19.01 -2.07
CA ILE A 340 -5.36 19.66 -3.27
C ILE A 340 -3.83 19.56 -3.30
N ASP A 341 -3.16 19.60 -2.14
CA ASP A 341 -1.72 19.36 -2.05
C ASP A 341 -1.34 17.94 -2.45
N VAL A 342 -2.15 16.95 -2.07
CA VAL A 342 -1.99 15.56 -2.56
C VAL A 342 -2.08 15.52 -4.09
N LEU A 343 -3.14 16.13 -4.66
CA LEU A 343 -3.36 16.12 -6.11
C LEU A 343 -2.27 16.87 -6.88
N SER A 344 -1.78 18.00 -6.35
CA SER A 344 -0.68 18.75 -6.96
C SER A 344 0.65 18.03 -6.82
N ALA A 345 0.92 17.34 -5.70
CA ALA A 345 2.09 16.48 -5.57
C ALA A 345 2.10 15.38 -6.62
N ILE A 346 0.97 14.68 -6.79
CA ILE A 346 0.79 13.67 -7.84
C ILE A 346 0.97 14.32 -9.21
N MET A 347 0.34 15.45 -9.50
CA MET A 347 0.48 16.12 -10.80
C MET A 347 1.94 16.49 -11.13
N LEU A 348 2.74 16.86 -10.12
CA LEU A 348 4.12 17.30 -10.28
C LEU A 348 5.11 16.14 -10.49
N HIS A 349 4.90 14.98 -9.87
CA HIS A 349 5.96 13.98 -9.67
C HIS A 349 6.60 13.42 -10.96
N ASN A 350 5.84 13.38 -12.05
CA ASN A 350 6.30 12.82 -13.31
C ASN A 350 6.76 13.91 -14.30
N SER A 351 6.10 14.03 -15.45
CA SER A 351 6.66 14.79 -16.58
C SER A 351 6.50 16.30 -16.42
N LEU A 352 5.49 16.75 -15.67
CA LEU A 352 5.20 18.18 -15.50
C LEU A 352 6.37 18.93 -14.86
N PHE A 353 6.81 18.52 -13.66
CA PHE A 353 7.89 19.24 -13.00
C PHE A 353 9.21 19.09 -13.78
N LYS A 354 9.53 17.88 -14.23
CA LYS A 354 10.79 17.56 -14.91
C LYS A 354 10.96 18.33 -16.22
N PHE A 355 9.94 18.36 -17.07
CA PHE A 355 10.08 18.84 -18.45
C PHE A 355 9.35 20.14 -18.77
N SER A 356 8.40 20.56 -17.94
CA SER A 356 7.61 21.79 -18.19
C SER A 356 7.88 22.90 -17.18
N ILE A 357 8.46 22.59 -16.01
CA ILE A 357 8.79 23.57 -14.97
C ILE A 357 10.31 23.72 -14.81
N SER A 358 10.99 22.63 -14.50
CA SER A 358 12.43 22.64 -14.16
C SER A 358 13.34 22.52 -15.37
N PHE A 359 12.87 21.90 -16.46
CA PHE A 359 13.69 21.61 -17.64
C PHE A 359 15.01 20.90 -17.27
N TYR A 360 14.95 19.94 -16.33
CA TYR A 360 16.15 19.40 -15.63
C TYR A 360 17.22 18.81 -16.56
N LYS A 361 16.84 18.39 -17.77
CA LYS A 361 17.71 17.82 -18.81
C LYS A 361 17.87 18.69 -20.07
N ASP A 362 17.54 19.98 -20.02
CA ASP A 362 17.74 20.87 -21.18
C ASP A 362 19.24 21.07 -21.44
N ASP A 363 19.69 21.05 -22.69
CA ASP A 363 21.10 21.23 -23.03
C ASP A 363 21.62 22.64 -22.69
N ASP A 364 20.72 23.63 -22.59
CA ASP A 364 21.04 24.99 -22.16
C ASP A 364 20.88 25.12 -20.64
N GLU A 365 22.01 25.13 -19.92
CA GLU A 365 22.06 25.30 -18.46
C GLU A 365 21.33 26.55 -17.96
N LYS A 366 21.16 27.60 -18.79
CA LYS A 366 20.42 28.81 -18.40
C LYS A 366 18.91 28.62 -18.37
N LYS A 367 18.39 27.60 -19.05
CA LYS A 367 16.97 27.24 -19.04
C LYS A 367 16.63 26.31 -17.88
N ARG A 368 17.58 25.49 -17.45
CA ARG A 368 17.43 24.63 -16.26
C ARG A 368 17.09 25.49 -15.04
N LYS A 369 16.03 25.12 -14.33
CA LYS A 369 15.70 25.67 -13.01
C LYS A 369 16.22 24.74 -11.93
N GLY A 370 16.39 25.28 -10.73
CA GLY A 370 16.90 24.50 -9.59
C GLY A 370 15.92 23.42 -9.13
N PRO A 371 16.40 22.39 -8.41
CA PRO A 371 15.56 21.31 -7.92
C PRO A 371 14.51 21.81 -6.91
N ILE A 372 13.43 21.04 -6.75
CA ILE A 372 12.37 21.32 -5.77
C ILE A 372 12.89 21.11 -4.34
N ARG A 373 12.56 22.01 -3.42
CA ARG A 373 12.87 21.85 -2.01
C ARG A 373 11.68 21.30 -1.24
N MET A 374 11.96 20.61 -0.15
CA MET A 374 10.95 20.15 0.79
C MET A 374 10.07 21.29 1.34
N GLN A 375 10.56 22.53 1.41
CA GLN A 375 9.76 23.68 1.86
C GLN A 375 8.85 24.25 0.77
N ASP A 376 9.13 23.98 -0.52
CA ASP A 376 8.30 24.49 -1.62
C ASP A 376 6.98 23.70 -1.72
N HIS A 377 7.08 22.37 -1.59
CA HIS A 377 5.94 21.44 -1.56
C HIS A 377 6.38 20.09 -0.95
N PRO A 378 6.18 19.85 0.37
CA PRO A 378 6.75 18.70 1.06
C PRO A 378 6.31 17.34 0.49
N LEU A 379 5.04 17.20 0.10
CA LEU A 379 4.50 15.96 -0.46
C LEU A 379 5.05 15.70 -1.87
N ALA A 380 5.16 16.74 -2.72
CA ALA A 380 5.72 16.60 -4.07
C ALA A 380 7.21 16.25 -4.02
N PHE A 381 7.96 16.93 -3.15
CA PHE A 381 9.37 16.63 -2.90
C PHE A 381 9.56 15.16 -2.50
N LEU A 382 8.77 14.70 -1.52
CA LEU A 382 8.88 13.33 -1.01
C LEU A 382 8.42 12.30 -2.06
N LEU A 383 7.38 12.58 -2.82
CA LEU A 383 6.92 11.69 -3.88
C LEU A 383 7.99 11.51 -4.96
N MET A 384 8.58 12.59 -5.46
CA MET A 384 9.62 12.53 -6.48
C MET A 384 10.85 11.75 -6.03
N ILE A 385 11.36 12.01 -4.81
CA ILE A 385 12.54 11.28 -4.33
C ILE A 385 12.23 9.80 -4.10
N CYS A 386 11.09 9.47 -3.51
CA CYS A 386 10.73 8.07 -3.22
C CYS A 386 10.44 7.28 -4.49
N ASP A 387 9.74 7.87 -5.48
CA ASP A 387 9.46 7.25 -6.78
C ASP A 387 10.76 6.91 -7.52
N GLU A 388 11.68 7.87 -7.65
CA GLU A 388 12.97 7.66 -8.32
C GLU A 388 13.85 6.63 -7.59
N LEU A 389 13.86 6.64 -6.25
CA LEU A 389 14.60 5.65 -5.45
C LEU A 389 14.04 4.23 -5.61
N GLN A 390 12.72 4.11 -5.76
CA GLN A 390 12.09 2.83 -6.05
C GLN A 390 12.46 2.46 -7.47
N CYS A 391 13.54 1.70 -7.69
CA CYS A 391 13.93 1.19 -9.01
C CYS A 391 14.28 -0.32 -9.03
N TRP A 392 14.09 -1.00 -7.90
CA TRP A 392 14.32 -2.45 -7.74
C TRP A 392 13.04 -3.27 -7.88
N ASP A 393 13.19 -4.59 -7.77
CA ASP A 393 12.13 -5.61 -7.86
C ASP A 393 11.35 -5.60 -9.17
N ARG A 394 12.04 -5.25 -10.26
CA ARG A 394 11.45 -5.22 -11.62
C ARG A 394 11.51 -6.60 -12.26
N THR A 395 10.43 -6.99 -12.92
CA THR A 395 10.36 -8.21 -13.73
C THR A 395 10.61 -7.90 -15.20
N ALA A 396 11.61 -8.55 -15.80
CA ALA A 396 12.01 -8.32 -17.18
C ALA A 396 11.08 -9.06 -18.17
N TYR A 397 9.88 -8.52 -18.43
CA TYR A 397 8.93 -9.09 -19.40
C TYR A 397 9.05 -8.49 -20.82
N GLY A 398 9.62 -7.29 -20.98
CA GLY A 398 9.67 -6.55 -22.25
C GLY A 398 10.87 -6.86 -23.16
N ARG A 399 10.75 -6.54 -24.46
CA ARG A 399 11.79 -6.77 -25.50
C ARG A 399 13.16 -6.14 -25.17
N ASN A 400 13.18 -4.95 -24.55
CA ASN A 400 14.43 -4.26 -24.16
C ASN A 400 14.95 -4.72 -22.78
N SER A 401 14.07 -5.16 -21.88
CA SER A 401 14.46 -5.62 -20.54
C SER A 401 15.34 -6.88 -20.52
N ARG A 402 15.45 -7.59 -21.64
CA ARG A 402 16.43 -8.70 -21.82
C ARG A 402 17.88 -8.24 -21.95
N THR A 403 18.11 -6.95 -22.21
CA THR A 403 19.45 -6.36 -22.39
C THR A 403 19.85 -5.38 -21.27
N GLU A 404 18.93 -5.06 -20.37
CA GLU A 404 19.17 -4.17 -19.22
C GLU A 404 19.46 -5.02 -17.98
N LEU A 405 20.30 -4.52 -17.06
CA LEU A 405 20.59 -5.19 -15.80
C LEU A 405 20.01 -4.33 -14.67
N HIS A 406 18.79 -4.66 -14.24
CA HIS A 406 18.11 -3.96 -13.15
C HIS A 406 18.45 -4.55 -11.77
N PRO A 407 18.43 -3.73 -10.71
CA PRO A 407 18.64 -4.23 -9.36
C PRO A 407 17.48 -5.14 -8.92
N MET A 408 17.81 -6.28 -8.34
CA MET A 408 16.81 -7.22 -7.80
C MET A 408 16.24 -6.77 -6.46
N ALA A 409 17.05 -6.06 -5.66
CA ALA A 409 16.76 -5.71 -4.29
C ALA A 409 17.60 -4.50 -3.88
N VAL A 410 17.28 -3.92 -2.73
CA VAL A 410 18.00 -2.79 -2.15
C VAL A 410 18.03 -2.95 -0.63
N ASP A 411 19.11 -2.51 0.00
CA ASP A 411 19.14 -2.26 1.44
C ASP A 411 19.30 -0.75 1.65
N PHE A 412 18.43 -0.16 2.47
CA PHE A 412 18.54 1.24 2.89
C PHE A 412 19.09 1.34 4.31
N ASP A 413 19.86 2.39 4.56
CA ASP A 413 20.23 2.86 5.89
C ASP A 413 20.03 4.38 5.98
N PHE A 414 19.17 4.80 6.91
CA PHE A 414 18.79 6.18 7.11
C PHE A 414 19.60 6.91 8.22
N THR A 415 20.75 6.34 8.60
CA THR A 415 21.61 6.90 9.65
C THR A 415 22.03 8.35 9.35
N GLY A 416 21.93 9.20 10.37
CA GLY A 416 22.31 10.61 10.27
C GLY A 416 21.36 11.47 9.44
N GLY A 417 20.17 10.97 9.07
CA GLY A 417 19.22 11.68 8.22
C GLY A 417 19.56 11.63 6.73
N ALA A 418 20.60 10.88 6.34
CA ALA A 418 20.94 10.60 4.94
C ALA A 418 20.15 9.39 4.41
N ILE A 419 20.13 9.21 3.09
CA ILE A 419 19.62 8.01 2.42
C ILE A 419 20.83 7.26 1.86
N ASN A 420 21.23 6.19 2.53
CA ASN A 420 22.26 5.27 2.02
C ASN A 420 21.57 4.08 1.36
N ALA A 421 21.64 3.98 0.04
CA ALA A 421 20.98 2.94 -0.75
C ALA A 421 22.02 2.00 -1.37
N CYS A 422 22.02 0.73 -0.95
CA CYS A 422 22.81 -0.32 -1.57
C CYS A 422 21.95 -1.18 -2.49
N TYR A 423 22.07 -0.99 -3.80
CA TYR A 423 21.30 -1.72 -4.81
C TYR A 423 22.02 -3.01 -5.21
N TYR A 424 21.30 -4.13 -5.15
CA TYR A 424 21.86 -5.44 -5.42
C TYR A 424 21.46 -6.00 -6.76
N TYR A 425 22.44 -6.53 -7.47
CA TYR A 425 22.30 -7.29 -8.71
C TYR A 425 22.57 -8.77 -8.46
N ASP A 426 22.11 -9.62 -9.39
CA ASP A 426 22.25 -11.08 -9.25
C ASP A 426 23.71 -11.48 -9.36
N ASP A 427 24.19 -12.23 -8.37
CA ASP A 427 25.55 -12.79 -8.37
C ASP A 427 25.75 -13.73 -9.58
N MET A 428 24.67 -14.31 -10.11
CA MET A 428 24.71 -15.07 -11.37
C MET A 428 25.03 -14.19 -12.60
N GLU A 429 24.85 -12.88 -12.50
CA GLU A 429 25.14 -11.91 -13.57
C GLU A 429 26.54 -11.27 -13.43
N LYS A 430 27.34 -11.75 -12.47
CA LYS A 430 28.67 -11.22 -12.15
C LYS A 430 29.61 -11.22 -13.35
N GLU A 431 29.60 -12.25 -14.18
CA GLU A 431 30.44 -12.30 -15.39
C GLU A 431 30.15 -11.13 -16.34
N LYS A 432 28.88 -10.70 -16.46
CA LYS A 432 28.51 -9.55 -17.29
C LYS A 432 28.95 -8.22 -16.66
N ILE A 433 28.85 -8.12 -15.34
CA ILE A 433 29.31 -6.95 -14.57
C ILE A 433 30.83 -6.81 -14.70
N ASP A 434 31.59 -7.88 -14.45
CA ASP A 434 33.06 -7.89 -14.52
C ASP A 434 33.56 -7.52 -15.94
N ALA A 435 32.86 -8.00 -16.98
CA ALA A 435 33.16 -7.65 -18.36
C ALA A 435 32.94 -6.15 -18.63
N PHE A 436 31.80 -5.59 -18.20
CA PHE A 436 31.52 -4.17 -18.30
C PHE A 436 32.54 -3.32 -17.53
N GLU A 437 32.84 -3.64 -16.27
CA GLU A 437 33.80 -2.89 -15.46
C GLU A 437 35.21 -2.87 -16.08
N LYS A 438 35.60 -3.95 -16.75
CA LYS A 438 36.86 -4.02 -17.48
C LYS A 438 36.84 -3.12 -18.72
N GLU A 439 35.77 -3.17 -19.51
CA GLU A 439 35.61 -2.30 -20.69
C GLU A 439 35.58 -0.82 -20.30
N TYR A 440 34.85 -0.47 -19.23
CA TYR A 440 34.73 0.89 -18.73
C TYR A 440 36.08 1.45 -18.25
N ARG A 441 36.83 0.67 -17.46
CA ARG A 441 38.19 1.05 -17.04
C ARG A 441 39.12 1.27 -18.21
N ASN A 442 39.09 0.41 -19.22
CA ASN A 442 39.91 0.59 -20.42
C ASN A 442 39.55 1.89 -21.18
N TRP A 443 38.26 2.23 -21.24
CA TRP A 443 37.79 3.48 -21.84
C TRP A 443 38.29 4.71 -21.06
N GLU A 444 38.21 4.70 -19.72
CA GLU A 444 38.79 5.76 -18.87
C GLU A 444 40.30 5.88 -19.08
N GLU A 445 41.03 4.76 -19.06
CA GLU A 445 42.49 4.72 -19.27
C GLU A 445 42.90 5.20 -20.67
N SER A 446 42.04 5.01 -21.68
CA SER A 446 42.25 5.52 -23.05
C SER A 446 42.02 7.02 -23.23
N GLY A 447 41.65 7.73 -22.15
CA GLY A 447 41.32 9.16 -22.21
C GLY A 447 39.89 9.44 -22.67
N GLU A 448 38.95 8.54 -22.38
CA GLU A 448 37.50 8.73 -22.63
C GLU A 448 37.16 8.96 -24.12
N THR A 449 37.91 8.35 -25.03
CA THR A 449 37.70 8.53 -26.47
C THR A 449 36.54 7.67 -26.99
N GLY A 450 35.54 8.31 -27.59
CA GLY A 450 34.35 7.64 -28.15
C GLY A 450 33.26 7.40 -27.12
N ASP A 451 32.23 6.63 -27.49
CA ASP A 451 31.09 6.36 -26.62
C ASP A 451 31.50 5.48 -25.43
N ALA A 452 31.11 5.89 -24.22
CA ALA A 452 31.34 5.11 -23.01
C ALA A 452 30.65 3.73 -23.11
N PRO A 453 31.30 2.63 -22.65
CA PRO A 453 30.64 1.34 -22.47
C PRO A 453 29.40 1.47 -21.58
N ARG A 454 28.34 0.70 -21.85
CA ARG A 454 27.07 0.81 -21.12
C ARG A 454 26.48 -0.55 -20.78
N LEU A 455 26.17 -0.73 -19.50
CA LEU A 455 25.33 -1.80 -18.98
C LEU A 455 24.15 -1.15 -18.27
N LYS A 456 23.11 -0.81 -19.04
CA LYS A 456 22.01 0.06 -18.60
C LYS A 456 21.41 -0.38 -17.26
N ALA A 457 21.05 0.60 -16.41
CA ALA A 457 20.62 0.48 -15.01
C ALA A 457 21.68 0.03 -14.00
N TYR A 458 22.69 -0.76 -14.39
CA TYR A 458 23.87 -0.99 -13.54
C TYR A 458 24.85 0.18 -13.63
N SER A 459 25.19 0.56 -14.86
CA SER A 459 26.22 1.57 -15.12
C SER A 459 25.79 2.97 -14.65
N ASP A 460 24.48 3.28 -14.66
CA ASP A 460 23.95 4.53 -14.10
C ASP A 460 24.23 4.71 -12.60
N MET A 461 24.48 3.62 -11.86
CA MET A 461 24.83 3.63 -10.43
C MET A 461 26.33 3.39 -10.18
N ALA A 462 27.00 2.64 -11.05
CA ALA A 462 28.39 2.20 -10.87
C ALA A 462 29.43 3.15 -11.49
N GLU A 463 29.05 3.90 -12.53
CA GLU A 463 29.94 4.84 -13.21
C GLU A 463 30.37 5.98 -12.29
N LYS A 464 31.51 6.60 -12.60
CA LYS A 464 32.10 7.71 -11.84
C LYS A 464 31.15 8.89 -11.64
N GLU A 465 30.33 9.19 -12.64
CA GLU A 465 29.34 10.28 -12.60
C GLU A 465 28.11 9.94 -11.75
N GLN A 466 27.87 8.65 -11.44
CA GLN A 466 26.67 8.16 -10.76
C GLN A 466 25.37 8.84 -11.25
N ARG A 467 25.11 8.76 -12.56
CA ARG A 467 24.00 9.44 -13.23
C ARG A 467 22.64 9.26 -12.54
N PHE A 468 22.42 8.10 -11.92
CA PHE A 468 21.21 7.84 -11.13
C PHE A 468 21.05 8.83 -9.96
N ALA A 469 22.09 9.01 -9.15
CA ALA A 469 22.05 9.96 -8.03
C ALA A 469 22.01 11.40 -8.54
N THR A 470 22.82 11.75 -9.54
CA THR A 470 22.85 13.10 -10.12
C THR A 470 21.51 13.50 -10.75
N ASP A 471 20.84 12.60 -11.46
CA ASP A 471 19.51 12.87 -12.03
C ASP A 471 18.49 13.17 -10.92
N ILE A 472 18.54 12.45 -9.79
CA ILE A 472 17.68 12.72 -8.62
C ILE A 472 17.99 14.11 -8.04
N GLU A 473 19.26 14.45 -7.86
CA GLU A 473 19.68 15.76 -7.30
C GLU A 473 19.32 16.95 -8.20
N LEU A 474 19.14 16.73 -9.50
CA LEU A 474 18.63 17.73 -10.44
C LEU A 474 17.11 17.93 -10.32
N ILE A 475 16.39 16.94 -9.79
CA ILE A 475 14.93 16.98 -9.61
C ILE A 475 14.59 17.51 -8.20
N VAL A 476 15.23 16.96 -7.17
CA VAL A 476 14.97 17.26 -5.74
C VAL A 476 16.24 17.75 -5.02
N ASP A 477 16.09 18.71 -4.12
CA ASP A 477 17.20 19.29 -3.35
C ASP A 477 17.56 18.34 -2.19
N THR A 478 18.64 17.59 -2.33
CA THR A 478 19.12 16.59 -1.36
C THR A 478 20.05 17.17 -0.28
N THR A 479 20.21 18.50 -0.20
CA THR A 479 21.15 19.14 0.74
C THR A 479 20.90 18.73 2.20
N ASP A 480 19.63 18.68 2.61
CA ASP A 480 19.21 18.31 3.97
C ASP A 480 18.90 16.81 4.13
N ILE A 481 18.97 16.04 3.04
CA ILE A 481 18.77 14.59 2.99
C ILE A 481 19.81 13.97 2.03
N PRO A 482 21.10 13.92 2.43
CA PRO A 482 22.16 13.47 1.52
C PRO A 482 21.88 12.09 0.95
N LEU A 483 22.07 11.91 -0.36
CA LEU A 483 21.85 10.65 -1.06
C LEU A 483 23.19 9.97 -1.37
N HIS A 484 23.32 8.70 -0.97
CA HIS A 484 24.48 7.88 -1.25
C HIS A 484 24.04 6.58 -1.90
N VAL A 485 24.51 6.32 -3.12
CA VAL A 485 24.12 5.15 -3.91
C VAL A 485 25.34 4.24 -4.12
N THR A 486 25.18 2.96 -3.81
CA THR A 486 26.23 1.95 -4.01
C THR A 486 25.66 0.70 -4.67
N PRO A 487 26.15 0.29 -5.85
CA PRO A 487 25.80 -1.00 -6.43
C PRO A 487 26.58 -2.14 -5.77
N SER A 488 25.97 -3.31 -5.64
CA SER A 488 26.59 -4.53 -5.10
C SER A 488 25.96 -5.79 -5.71
N VAL A 489 26.51 -6.97 -5.40
CA VAL A 489 25.98 -8.26 -5.85
C VAL A 489 25.56 -9.12 -4.66
N LYS A 490 24.42 -9.80 -4.76
CA LYS A 490 24.01 -10.83 -3.79
C LYS A 490 23.27 -11.97 -4.48
N LYS A 491 23.23 -13.14 -3.82
CA LYS A 491 22.46 -14.28 -4.32
C LYS A 491 20.96 -13.98 -4.26
N ASN A 492 20.28 -14.24 -5.36
CA ASN A 492 18.82 -14.12 -5.45
C ASN A 492 18.12 -15.24 -4.67
N ASP A 493 17.32 -14.89 -3.67
CA ASP A 493 16.51 -15.84 -2.88
C ASP A 493 15.02 -15.65 -3.19
N ARG A 494 14.56 -16.38 -4.21
CA ARG A 494 13.15 -16.35 -4.65
C ARG A 494 12.20 -17.10 -3.72
N LYS A 495 12.71 -17.86 -2.74
CA LYS A 495 11.87 -18.72 -1.88
C LYS A 495 10.94 -17.92 -0.97
N LYS A 496 11.33 -16.69 -0.61
CA LYS A 496 10.57 -15.81 0.30
C LYS A 496 9.29 -15.25 -0.31
N LYS A 497 9.17 -15.22 -1.65
CA LYS A 497 8.02 -14.64 -2.34
C LYS A 497 6.78 -15.54 -2.34
N HIS A 498 6.92 -16.84 -2.03
CA HIS A 498 5.80 -17.79 -1.98
C HIS A 498 4.85 -17.71 -3.20
N ILE A 499 5.41 -17.56 -4.40
CA ILE A 499 4.62 -17.48 -5.65
C ILE A 499 4.25 -18.90 -6.09
N PHE A 500 2.95 -19.20 -6.13
CA PHE A 500 2.42 -20.51 -6.53
C PHE A 500 1.83 -20.48 -7.95
N LEU A 501 1.64 -21.65 -8.56
CA LEU A 501 1.04 -21.80 -9.90
C LEU A 501 -0.43 -21.34 -9.97
N SER A 502 -1.12 -21.34 -8.82
CA SER A 502 -2.50 -20.86 -8.71
C SER A 502 -2.56 -19.34 -8.85
N SER A 503 -2.58 -18.86 -10.09
CA SER A 503 -2.85 -17.47 -10.45
C SER A 503 -4.26 -17.40 -11.05
N SER A 504 -5.20 -16.70 -10.41
CA SER A 504 -6.49 -16.38 -11.03
C SER A 504 -6.50 -14.91 -11.34
N ASN A 505 -6.73 -14.59 -12.60
CA ASN A 505 -6.93 -13.22 -13.07
C ASN A 505 -8.40 -12.77 -12.91
N PHE A 506 -9.27 -13.59 -12.31
CA PHE A 506 -10.73 -13.46 -12.50
C PHE A 506 -11.55 -13.34 -11.21
N LEU A 507 -11.03 -13.82 -10.07
CA LEU A 507 -11.69 -13.60 -8.78
C LEU A 507 -10.86 -12.61 -7.96
N HIS A 508 -11.39 -11.41 -7.78
CA HIS A 508 -10.83 -10.47 -6.83
C HIS A 508 -10.78 -11.08 -5.44
N LEU A 509 -9.65 -10.92 -4.77
CA LEU A 509 -9.43 -11.42 -3.42
C LEU A 509 -10.54 -10.96 -2.45
N TYR A 510 -11.05 -9.74 -2.65
CA TYR A 510 -12.18 -9.19 -1.92
C TYR A 510 -13.46 -10.00 -2.09
N ASP A 511 -13.89 -10.22 -3.35
CA ASP A 511 -15.09 -11.00 -3.66
C ASP A 511 -14.97 -12.41 -3.10
N PHE A 512 -13.75 -12.98 -3.13
CA PHE A 512 -13.48 -14.27 -2.54
C PHE A 512 -13.68 -14.26 -1.03
N ALA A 513 -13.16 -13.25 -0.33
CA ALA A 513 -13.31 -13.09 1.11
C ALA A 513 -14.77 -12.85 1.53
N VAL A 514 -15.50 -12.00 0.79
CA VAL A 514 -16.94 -11.74 1.01
C VAL A 514 -17.73 -13.04 0.91
N ALA A 515 -17.50 -13.82 -0.14
CA ALA A 515 -18.22 -15.06 -0.37
C ALA A 515 -17.86 -16.11 0.70
N LEU A 516 -16.57 -16.20 1.06
CA LEU A 516 -16.08 -17.08 2.13
C LEU A 516 -16.69 -16.72 3.50
N HIS A 517 -16.83 -15.43 3.81
CA HIS A 517 -17.52 -14.96 5.01
C HIS A 517 -19.03 -15.32 4.96
N GLY A 518 -19.67 -15.07 3.82
CA GLY A 518 -21.10 -15.30 3.56
C GLY A 518 -21.56 -16.75 3.48
N ARG A 519 -20.65 -17.73 3.45
CA ARG A 519 -20.92 -19.15 3.14
C ARG A 519 -22.08 -19.83 3.89
N ARG A 520 -22.43 -19.37 5.09
CA ARG A 520 -23.51 -19.95 5.91
C ARG A 520 -24.90 -19.34 5.63
N ARG A 521 -25.00 -18.33 4.77
CA ARG A 521 -26.24 -17.58 4.52
C ARG A 521 -27.14 -18.18 3.42
N GLY A 522 -26.67 -19.23 2.76
CA GLY A 522 -27.41 -19.95 1.72
C GLY A 522 -27.14 -19.39 0.31
N GLU A 523 -27.32 -20.24 -0.70
CA GLU A 523 -26.89 -19.96 -2.07
C GLU A 523 -27.63 -18.81 -2.77
N GLY A 524 -28.80 -18.39 -2.28
CA GLY A 524 -29.59 -17.30 -2.88
C GLY A 524 -29.33 -15.91 -2.30
N THR A 525 -28.33 -15.75 -1.43
CA THR A 525 -28.04 -14.43 -0.81
C THR A 525 -27.42 -13.48 -1.84
N PRO A 526 -27.98 -12.28 -2.06
CA PRO A 526 -27.39 -11.27 -2.96
C PRO A 526 -25.98 -10.87 -2.53
N ILE A 527 -25.10 -10.61 -3.49
CA ILE A 527 -23.70 -10.22 -3.23
C ILE A 527 -23.64 -8.93 -2.42
N GLU A 528 -24.47 -7.95 -2.74
CA GLU A 528 -24.52 -6.66 -2.04
C GLU A 528 -24.86 -6.82 -0.55
N GLN A 529 -25.67 -7.83 -0.22
CA GLN A 529 -25.98 -8.15 1.17
C GLN A 529 -24.80 -8.82 1.87
N LEU A 530 -24.04 -9.67 1.17
CA LEU A 530 -22.84 -10.30 1.71
C LEU A 530 -21.73 -9.27 1.94
N GLU A 531 -21.54 -8.34 1.00
CA GLU A 531 -20.58 -7.23 1.12
C GLU A 531 -20.91 -6.40 2.36
N LYS A 532 -22.16 -5.96 2.52
CA LYS A 532 -22.57 -5.17 3.71
C LYS A 532 -22.29 -5.87 5.04
N ILE A 533 -22.50 -7.18 5.11
CA ILE A 533 -22.23 -7.97 6.34
C ILE A 533 -20.72 -8.08 6.59
N PHE A 534 -19.94 -8.22 5.52
CA PHE A 534 -18.49 -8.26 5.61
C PHE A 534 -17.91 -6.91 6.05
N GLU A 535 -18.43 -5.81 5.50
CA GLU A 535 -18.08 -4.44 5.85
C GLU A 535 -18.46 -4.08 7.30
N ASP A 536 -19.46 -4.74 7.90
CA ASP A 536 -19.84 -4.55 9.30
C ASP A 536 -18.83 -5.16 10.31
N LEU A 537 -17.83 -5.92 9.86
CA LEU A 537 -16.74 -6.44 10.70
C LEU A 537 -15.70 -5.37 10.99
N ALA A 538 -14.98 -5.50 12.12
CA ALA A 538 -13.75 -4.73 12.32
C ALA A 538 -12.67 -5.13 11.30
N LEU A 539 -11.78 -4.19 10.98
CA LEU A 539 -10.68 -4.35 10.01
C LEU A 539 -9.85 -5.62 10.26
N GLU A 540 -9.55 -5.93 11.53
CA GLU A 540 -8.84 -7.15 11.92
C GLU A 540 -9.49 -8.43 11.36
N TYR A 541 -10.82 -8.53 11.46
CA TYR A 541 -11.57 -9.71 11.01
C TYR A 541 -11.81 -9.72 9.50
N GLN A 542 -11.91 -8.55 8.88
CA GLN A 542 -11.89 -8.42 7.43
C GLN A 542 -10.55 -8.95 6.88
N LEU A 543 -9.43 -8.51 7.43
CA LEU A 543 -8.08 -8.96 7.05
C LEU A 543 -7.86 -10.45 7.32
N SER A 544 -8.27 -10.98 8.46
CA SER A 544 -8.15 -12.44 8.72
C SER A 544 -8.95 -13.25 7.70
N THR A 545 -10.10 -12.75 7.24
CA THR A 545 -10.89 -13.39 6.17
C THR A 545 -10.18 -13.28 4.81
N LEU A 546 -9.60 -12.12 4.49
CA LEU A 546 -8.79 -11.90 3.27
C LEU A 546 -7.55 -12.82 3.27
N ASN A 547 -6.83 -12.92 4.38
CA ASN A 547 -5.67 -13.80 4.52
C ASN A 547 -6.04 -15.28 4.40
N ARG A 548 -7.23 -15.68 4.85
CA ARG A 548 -7.77 -17.01 4.58
C ARG A 548 -7.99 -17.26 3.08
N ALA A 549 -8.51 -16.27 2.36
CA ALA A 549 -8.66 -16.34 0.92
C ALA A 549 -7.29 -16.42 0.22
N LYS A 550 -6.30 -15.61 0.64
CA LYS A 550 -4.92 -15.61 0.09
C LYS A 550 -4.20 -16.94 0.27
N ASN A 551 -4.22 -17.50 1.48
CA ASN A 551 -3.52 -18.75 1.77
C ASN A 551 -4.15 -19.98 1.08
N PHE A 552 -5.33 -19.83 0.46
CA PHE A 552 -5.96 -20.94 -0.22
C PHE A 552 -5.08 -21.51 -1.35
N SER A 553 -4.36 -20.67 -2.10
CA SER A 553 -3.41 -21.12 -3.12
C SER A 553 -2.29 -21.98 -2.53
N ARG A 554 -1.75 -21.58 -1.37
CA ARG A 554 -0.75 -22.33 -0.61
C ARG A 554 -1.27 -23.68 -0.12
N TYR A 555 -2.52 -23.74 0.33
CA TYR A 555 -3.13 -24.99 0.77
C TYR A 555 -3.32 -25.96 -0.39
N LEU A 556 -3.75 -25.46 -1.56
CA LEU A 556 -3.88 -26.27 -2.76
C LEU A 556 -2.52 -26.82 -3.21
N ASP A 557 -1.48 -25.98 -3.26
CA ASP A 557 -0.12 -26.41 -3.60
C ASP A 557 0.36 -27.55 -2.69
N ALA A 558 0.11 -27.44 -1.37
CA ALA A 558 0.47 -28.46 -0.39
C ALA A 558 -0.23 -29.81 -0.58
N ILE A 559 -1.41 -29.83 -1.22
CA ILE A 559 -2.16 -31.06 -1.55
C ILE A 559 -2.07 -31.39 -3.04
N ASN A 560 -1.08 -30.86 -3.74
CA ASN A 560 -0.87 -31.05 -5.16
C ASN A 560 -2.08 -30.66 -6.04
N CYS A 561 -2.72 -29.55 -5.69
CA CYS A 561 -3.83 -28.97 -6.43
C CYS A 561 -3.49 -27.54 -6.89
N PHE A 562 -4.21 -27.07 -7.90
CA PHE A 562 -4.16 -25.68 -8.34
C PHE A 562 -5.53 -25.21 -8.83
N TYR A 563 -5.77 -23.91 -8.88
CA TYR A 563 -6.96 -23.36 -9.55
C TYR A 563 -6.60 -22.56 -10.79
N THR A 564 -7.50 -22.57 -11.76
CA THR A 564 -7.44 -21.72 -12.95
C THR A 564 -8.83 -21.46 -13.50
N ASP A 565 -8.99 -20.33 -14.18
CA ASP A 565 -10.16 -19.96 -14.98
C ASP A 565 -10.11 -20.51 -16.41
N LYS A 566 -8.97 -21.12 -16.81
CA LYS A 566 -8.79 -21.69 -18.14
C LYS A 566 -9.26 -23.14 -18.18
N PRO A 567 -9.87 -23.58 -19.30
CA PRO A 567 -10.11 -25.00 -19.51
C PRO A 567 -8.76 -25.73 -19.61
N VAL A 568 -8.51 -26.66 -18.70
CA VAL A 568 -7.29 -27.47 -18.66
C VAL A 568 -7.63 -28.97 -18.59
N ASP A 569 -6.74 -29.80 -19.13
CA ASP A 569 -6.89 -31.26 -19.20
C ASP A 569 -6.36 -31.94 -17.93
N TYR A 570 -6.95 -31.58 -16.79
CA TYR A 570 -6.64 -32.16 -15.48
C TYR A 570 -7.92 -32.63 -14.79
N GLU A 571 -7.80 -33.56 -13.84
CA GLU A 571 -8.93 -34.01 -13.04
C GLU A 571 -9.42 -32.88 -12.11
N MET A 572 -10.71 -32.61 -12.15
CA MET A 572 -11.34 -31.56 -11.36
C MET A 572 -11.63 -32.03 -9.93
N VAL A 573 -11.21 -31.23 -8.95
CA VAL A 573 -11.55 -31.45 -7.53
C VAL A 573 -12.99 -31.03 -7.29
N THR A 574 -13.82 -31.95 -6.79
CA THR A 574 -15.23 -31.69 -6.47
C THR A 574 -15.50 -31.59 -4.97
N GLU A 575 -14.63 -32.16 -4.14
CA GLU A 575 -14.64 -32.07 -2.68
C GLU A 575 -13.22 -32.29 -2.11
N PHE A 576 -12.93 -31.71 -0.94
CA PHE A 576 -11.76 -32.03 -0.15
C PHE A 576 -12.07 -33.19 0.80
N THR A 577 -11.23 -34.21 0.81
CA THR A 577 -11.36 -35.39 1.67
C THR A 577 -10.69 -35.16 3.04
N PRO A 578 -10.96 -36.02 4.04
CA PRO A 578 -10.23 -35.98 5.32
C PRO A 578 -8.71 -36.11 5.16
N GLU A 579 -8.22 -36.82 4.14
CA GLU A 579 -6.79 -36.93 3.83
C GLU A 579 -6.20 -35.61 3.35
N HIS A 580 -6.92 -34.85 2.52
CA HIS A 580 -6.53 -33.48 2.16
C HIS A 580 -6.54 -32.58 3.40
N ALA A 581 -7.60 -32.66 4.21
CA ALA A 581 -7.75 -31.86 5.42
C ALA A 581 -6.62 -32.10 6.43
N ALA A 582 -6.15 -33.34 6.58
CA ALA A 582 -5.03 -33.69 7.46
C ALA A 582 -3.71 -32.96 7.10
N ILE A 583 -3.58 -32.44 5.87
CA ILE A 583 -2.43 -31.69 5.41
C ILE A 583 -2.64 -30.19 5.65
N PHE A 584 -3.71 -29.61 5.10
CA PHE A 584 -3.85 -28.15 5.09
C PHE A 584 -4.58 -27.57 6.32
N ALA A 585 -5.38 -28.35 7.04
CA ALA A 585 -6.12 -27.83 8.20
C ALA A 585 -5.18 -27.40 9.36
N PRO A 586 -4.08 -28.13 9.67
CA PRO A 586 -3.06 -27.63 10.60
C PRO A 586 -2.39 -26.32 10.12
N MET A 587 -2.26 -26.12 8.81
CA MET A 587 -1.70 -24.89 8.24
C MET A 587 -2.67 -23.71 8.41
N GLU A 588 -3.97 -23.95 8.27
CA GLU A 588 -5.02 -22.96 8.55
C GLU A 588 -5.06 -22.56 10.03
N HIS A 589 -4.94 -23.53 10.93
CA HIS A 589 -4.84 -23.27 12.37
C HIS A 589 -3.58 -22.49 12.70
N GLU A 590 -2.44 -22.82 12.08
CA GLU A 590 -1.20 -22.05 12.23
C GLU A 590 -1.36 -20.61 11.80
N ARG A 591 -1.98 -20.34 10.65
CA ARG A 591 -2.27 -18.96 10.24
C ARG A 591 -3.12 -18.25 11.29
N TRP A 592 -4.21 -18.89 11.73
CA TRP A 592 -5.13 -18.31 12.72
C TRP A 592 -4.43 -17.99 14.04
N VAL A 593 -3.63 -18.91 14.60
CA VAL A 593 -2.87 -18.69 15.84
C VAL A 593 -1.87 -17.54 15.68
N ARG A 594 -1.10 -17.52 14.58
CA ARG A 594 -0.11 -16.47 14.33
C ARG A 594 -0.76 -15.09 14.19
N GLU A 595 -1.87 -15.00 13.46
CA GLU A 595 -2.64 -13.75 13.34
C GLU A 595 -3.15 -13.25 14.70
N HIS A 596 -3.65 -14.15 15.54
CA HIS A 596 -4.12 -13.79 16.88
C HIS A 596 -2.96 -13.25 17.73
N ILE A 597 -1.81 -13.93 17.74
CA ILE A 597 -0.61 -13.46 18.45
C ILE A 597 -0.16 -12.09 17.94
N ASP A 598 -0.07 -11.91 16.62
CA ASP A 598 0.37 -10.66 15.99
C ASP A 598 -0.57 -9.49 16.29
N MET A 599 -1.84 -9.81 16.53
CA MET A 599 -2.87 -8.87 16.94
C MET A 599 -3.00 -8.77 18.47
N GLY A 600 -2.06 -9.29 19.26
CA GLY A 600 -2.03 -9.12 20.71
C GLY A 600 -3.04 -9.96 21.50
N TRP A 601 -3.52 -11.06 20.91
CA TRP A 601 -4.33 -12.04 21.63
C TRP A 601 -3.48 -12.96 22.50
N VAL A 602 -3.98 -13.30 23.67
CA VAL A 602 -3.34 -14.23 24.62
C VAL A 602 -4.21 -15.44 24.91
N GLU A 603 -3.56 -16.54 25.29
CA GLU A 603 -4.24 -17.77 25.69
C GLU A 603 -4.95 -17.56 27.04
N GLY A 604 -6.22 -17.98 27.11
CA GLY A 604 -6.97 -18.04 28.36
C GLY A 604 -8.50 -18.08 28.18
N ASP A 605 -9.20 -18.28 29.30
CA ASP A 605 -10.67 -18.45 29.37
C ASP A 605 -11.34 -17.53 30.41
N ASP A 606 -10.60 -16.51 30.88
CA ASP A 606 -11.06 -15.56 31.91
C ASP A 606 -12.40 -14.88 31.57
N TYR A 607 -12.68 -14.68 30.28
CA TYR A 607 -13.91 -14.10 29.78
C TYR A 607 -15.14 -15.02 29.93
N GLU A 608 -14.95 -16.34 30.01
CA GLU A 608 -16.01 -17.32 30.30
C GLU A 608 -16.24 -17.41 31.81
N ILE A 609 -15.15 -17.53 32.59
CA ILE A 609 -15.17 -17.63 34.06
C ILE A 609 -15.86 -16.41 34.68
N ALA A 610 -15.61 -15.21 34.14
CA ALA A 610 -16.17 -13.96 34.63
C ALA A 610 -17.71 -13.90 34.59
N VAL A 611 -18.36 -14.63 33.69
CA VAL A 611 -19.81 -14.59 33.50
C VAL A 611 -20.54 -15.82 34.04
N GLU A 612 -19.85 -16.95 34.20
CA GLU A 612 -20.45 -18.24 34.57
C GLU A 612 -21.28 -18.15 35.86
N ASN A 613 -20.77 -17.41 36.85
CA ASN A 613 -21.38 -17.26 38.18
C ASN A 613 -22.47 -16.17 38.27
N ARG A 614 -22.77 -15.45 37.19
CA ARG A 614 -23.75 -14.35 37.15
C ARG A 614 -25.17 -14.89 37.03
N LYS A 615 -25.79 -15.21 38.17
CA LYS A 615 -27.15 -15.75 38.26
C LYS A 615 -28.25 -14.74 37.86
N ASP A 616 -27.90 -13.47 37.78
CA ASP A 616 -28.77 -12.36 37.36
C ASP A 616 -28.98 -12.27 35.84
N LEU A 617 -28.19 -13.00 35.05
CA LEU A 617 -28.21 -12.94 33.58
C LEU A 617 -28.77 -14.22 32.97
N THR A 618 -29.48 -14.08 31.87
CA THR A 618 -29.85 -15.19 30.97
C THR A 618 -28.62 -15.75 30.26
N GLU A 619 -28.72 -16.97 29.72
CA GLU A 619 -27.61 -17.59 28.99
C GLU A 619 -27.19 -16.79 27.74
N GLU A 620 -28.12 -16.13 27.06
CA GLU A 620 -27.79 -15.28 25.90
C GLU A 620 -27.09 -13.98 26.32
N GLU A 621 -27.49 -13.38 27.44
CA GLU A 621 -26.80 -12.22 28.01
C GLU A 621 -25.39 -12.59 28.48
N LYS A 622 -25.22 -13.75 29.14
CA LYS A 622 -23.90 -14.28 29.50
C LYS A 622 -23.02 -14.48 28.27
N LYS A 623 -23.55 -15.09 27.21
CA LYS A 623 -22.82 -15.31 25.97
C LYS A 623 -22.40 -13.99 25.31
N THR A 624 -23.29 -13.00 25.29
CA THR A 624 -23.01 -11.67 24.75
C THR A 624 -21.93 -10.97 25.57
N LEU A 625 -22.06 -10.98 26.90
CA LEU A 625 -21.10 -10.37 27.81
C LEU A 625 -19.73 -11.06 27.76
N SER A 626 -19.71 -12.39 27.70
CA SER A 626 -18.50 -13.19 27.54
C SER A 626 -17.78 -12.85 26.23
N ALA A 627 -18.53 -12.74 25.13
CA ALA A 627 -17.96 -12.30 23.86
C ALA A 627 -17.40 -10.87 23.95
N MET A 628 -18.07 -9.93 24.61
CA MET A 628 -17.53 -8.59 24.82
C MET A 628 -16.24 -8.59 25.64
N PHE A 629 -16.21 -9.31 26.76
CA PHE A 629 -15.03 -9.46 27.60
C PHE A 629 -13.87 -10.09 26.87
N ARG A 630 -14.14 -11.07 26.01
CA ARG A 630 -13.16 -11.71 25.15
C ARG A 630 -12.44 -10.70 24.24
N GLU A 631 -13.21 -9.83 23.57
CA GLU A 631 -12.66 -8.76 22.72
C GLU A 631 -11.88 -7.71 23.55
N GLN A 632 -12.44 -7.29 24.69
CA GLN A 632 -11.82 -6.27 25.56
C GLN A 632 -10.52 -6.75 26.19
N MET A 633 -10.40 -8.04 26.50
CA MET A 633 -9.18 -8.63 27.04
C MET A 633 -8.22 -9.12 25.94
N ARG A 634 -8.71 -9.29 24.71
CA ARG A 634 -8.03 -9.98 23.61
C ARG A 634 -7.50 -11.34 24.07
N CYS A 635 -8.40 -12.19 24.54
CA CYS A 635 -8.08 -13.47 25.15
C CYS A 635 -8.89 -14.61 24.51
N HIS A 636 -8.27 -15.74 24.18
CA HIS A 636 -8.97 -16.88 23.58
C HIS A 636 -8.40 -18.22 24.04
N LYS A 637 -9.26 -19.19 24.39
CA LYS A 637 -8.81 -20.50 24.90
C LYS A 637 -8.12 -21.41 23.88
N LEU A 638 -8.23 -21.07 22.60
CA LEU A 638 -7.62 -21.80 21.49
C LEU A 638 -6.40 -21.07 20.89
N THR A 639 -6.06 -19.86 21.36
CA THR A 639 -4.80 -19.23 20.93
C THR A 639 -3.64 -19.73 21.77
N MET A 640 -2.43 -19.36 21.39
CA MET A 640 -1.20 -19.69 22.11
C MET A 640 -0.46 -18.40 22.49
N ASN A 641 0.41 -18.48 23.50
CA ASN A 641 1.24 -17.35 23.92
C ASN A 641 2.64 -17.40 23.29
N GLY A 642 3.29 -16.24 23.19
CA GLY A 642 4.68 -16.11 22.78
C GLY A 642 4.88 -16.31 21.27
N ASN A 643 5.96 -16.99 20.88
CA ASN A 643 6.27 -17.28 19.47
C ASN A 643 6.42 -18.80 19.26
N PRO A 644 5.30 -19.55 19.25
CA PRO A 644 5.34 -21.00 19.11
C PRO A 644 5.86 -21.42 17.73
N THR A 645 6.62 -22.51 17.73
CA THR A 645 7.09 -23.18 16.53
C THR A 645 5.94 -23.83 15.77
N THR A 646 6.13 -24.07 14.47
CA THR A 646 5.12 -24.75 13.63
C THR A 646 4.76 -26.13 14.20
N GLU A 647 5.73 -26.84 14.77
CA GLU A 647 5.53 -28.14 15.42
C GLU A 647 4.68 -28.04 16.69
N GLU A 648 4.89 -27.02 17.53
CA GLU A 648 4.09 -26.80 18.74
C GLU A 648 2.64 -26.45 18.40
N ILE A 649 2.43 -25.60 17.40
CA ILE A 649 1.09 -25.24 16.90
C ILE A 649 0.38 -26.48 16.35
N LYS A 650 1.09 -27.31 15.58
CA LYS A 650 0.52 -28.55 15.05
C LYS A 650 0.13 -29.51 16.17
N ALA A 651 0.99 -29.69 17.17
CA ALA A 651 0.68 -30.54 18.33
C ALA A 651 -0.54 -30.01 19.11
N HIS A 652 -0.67 -28.68 19.21
CA HIS A 652 -1.85 -28.05 19.78
C HIS A 652 -3.11 -28.33 18.94
N TYR A 653 -3.05 -28.22 17.61
CA TYR A 653 -4.16 -28.58 16.72
C TYR A 653 -4.57 -30.06 16.85
N ASP A 654 -3.61 -30.97 16.86
CA ASP A 654 -3.84 -32.42 16.95
C ASP A 654 -4.52 -32.81 18.28
N ALA A 655 -4.37 -32.00 19.33
CA ALA A 655 -5.02 -32.17 20.63
C ALA A 655 -6.45 -31.60 20.70
N LEU A 656 -6.87 -30.80 19.71
CA LEU A 656 -8.21 -30.23 19.67
C LEU A 656 -9.27 -31.30 19.41
N PRO A 657 -10.50 -31.13 19.95
CA PRO A 657 -11.56 -32.07 19.67
C PRO A 657 -12.02 -31.93 18.20
N PRO A 658 -12.60 -32.99 17.59
CA PRO A 658 -12.95 -33.01 16.18
C PRO A 658 -13.82 -31.83 15.72
N GLU A 659 -14.73 -31.36 16.57
CA GLU A 659 -15.60 -30.22 16.27
C GLU A 659 -14.85 -28.88 16.09
N GLU A 660 -13.69 -28.72 16.73
CA GLU A 660 -12.82 -27.55 16.55
C GLU A 660 -11.96 -27.73 15.30
N GLN A 661 -11.37 -28.91 15.10
CA GLN A 661 -10.59 -29.24 13.90
C GLN A 661 -11.42 -29.09 12.62
N ASP A 662 -12.71 -29.44 12.67
CA ASP A 662 -13.67 -29.31 11.58
C ASP A 662 -13.87 -27.86 11.11
N LYS A 663 -13.59 -26.86 11.95
CA LYS A 663 -13.72 -25.44 11.60
C LYS A 663 -12.65 -24.98 10.62
N ASP A 664 -11.51 -25.67 10.56
CA ASP A 664 -10.35 -25.26 9.76
C ASP A 664 -10.33 -25.86 8.36
N TRP A 665 -11.21 -26.83 8.04
CA TRP A 665 -11.25 -27.43 6.70
C TRP A 665 -12.62 -27.43 6.03
N ARG A 666 -13.71 -27.63 6.79
CA ARG A 666 -15.07 -27.66 6.22
C ARG A 666 -15.48 -26.36 5.50
N PRO A 667 -15.06 -25.16 5.92
CA PRO A 667 -15.32 -23.94 5.16
C PRO A 667 -14.86 -24.00 3.70
N PHE A 668 -13.77 -24.71 3.40
CA PHE A 668 -13.23 -24.83 2.05
C PHE A 668 -14.10 -25.72 1.14
N ASN A 669 -14.85 -26.67 1.69
CA ASN A 669 -15.85 -27.42 0.90
C ASN A 669 -17.06 -26.55 0.53
N SER A 670 -17.50 -25.68 1.44
CA SER A 670 -18.52 -24.67 1.10
C SER A 670 -18.00 -23.70 0.04
N LEU A 671 -16.71 -23.40 0.07
CA LEU A 671 -16.03 -22.55 -0.90
C LEU A 671 -16.03 -23.14 -2.31
N LEU A 672 -15.79 -24.45 -2.47
CA LEU A 672 -15.89 -25.13 -3.77
C LEU A 672 -17.26 -24.92 -4.44
N ASN A 673 -18.34 -24.91 -3.66
CA ASN A 673 -19.69 -24.65 -4.19
C ASN A 673 -19.90 -23.19 -4.59
N ILE A 674 -19.27 -22.27 -3.88
CA ILE A 674 -19.31 -20.84 -4.18
C ILE A 674 -18.49 -20.53 -5.42
N LEU A 675 -17.29 -21.10 -5.56
CA LEU A 675 -16.43 -20.94 -6.74
C LEU A 675 -17.13 -21.41 -8.03
N LYS A 676 -18.05 -22.39 -7.95
CA LYS A 676 -18.88 -22.79 -9.11
C LYS A 676 -19.75 -21.65 -9.66
N LYS A 677 -20.12 -20.67 -8.82
CA LYS A 677 -20.97 -19.53 -9.20
C LYS A 677 -20.22 -18.40 -9.88
N TYR A 678 -18.90 -18.34 -9.70
CA TYR A 678 -18.05 -17.38 -10.39
C TYR A 678 -17.56 -18.05 -11.68
N ASP A 679 -17.99 -17.51 -12.82
CA ASP A 679 -17.86 -18.07 -14.18
C ASP A 679 -16.40 -18.45 -14.55
N GLY A 680 -16.00 -19.69 -14.25
CA GLY A 680 -14.84 -20.34 -14.88
C GLY A 680 -13.73 -20.83 -13.96
N VAL A 681 -13.63 -20.37 -12.70
CA VAL A 681 -12.57 -20.86 -11.80
C VAL A 681 -12.89 -22.28 -11.35
N ARG A 682 -11.95 -23.20 -11.62
CA ARG A 682 -12.03 -24.61 -11.24
C ARG A 682 -10.73 -25.03 -10.58
N ILE A 683 -10.83 -26.00 -9.67
CA ILE A 683 -9.68 -26.57 -8.96
C ILE A 683 -9.36 -27.92 -9.60
N TYR A 684 -8.09 -28.19 -9.79
CA TYR A 684 -7.56 -29.36 -10.46
C TYR A 684 -6.43 -29.98 -9.66
N ILE A 685 -6.24 -31.29 -9.80
CA ILE A 685 -5.12 -32.05 -9.20
C ILE A 685 -3.96 -32.07 -10.18
N TYR A 686 -2.72 -31.90 -9.72
CA TYR A 686 -1.54 -32.19 -10.54
C TYR A 686 -1.56 -33.68 -10.89
N SER A 687 -1.62 -34.00 -12.18
CA SER A 687 -1.32 -35.36 -12.63
C SER A 687 0.17 -35.62 -12.39
N LEU A 688 0.50 -36.21 -11.25
CA LEU A 688 1.78 -36.86 -11.04
C LEU A 688 1.57 -38.33 -11.43
N ASP A 689 1.87 -38.64 -12.70
CA ASP A 689 2.14 -40.03 -13.07
C ASP A 689 3.33 -40.58 -12.26
#